data_AF-L1L6Z4-F1
#
_entry.id   AF-L1L6Z4-F1
#
_cell.length_a   1.000
_cell.length_b   1.000
_cell.length_c   1.000
_cell.angle_alpha   90.00
_cell.angle_beta   90.00
_cell.angle_gamma   90.00
#
_symmetry.space_group_name_H-M   'P 1'
#
loop_
_entity.id
_entity.type
_entity.pdbx_description
1 polymer ?
#
loop_
_entity_poly.entity_id
_entity_poly.type
_entity_poly.pdbx_seq_one_letter_code
_entity_poly.pdbx_strand_id
1 'polypeptide(L)'
;PGRSATVPPGGGGAMVPPGGGSAASSGGRRAAAFSGGGGATVPPGGGSAAASSGGGVKPSSGGAGAAAPLGGAPGRPDRDEVLGAYLDLMCLRVAVRLAAANGMRGTAVRRLAAQVSGQVHEAARRCLGPGQGELDRAAFEAVFPWGPVPEGRLGGTTGWASAVLTEGLLVPAGDGYRFAHEELADWIQGAHLDLDAALHALVHRGWVAQTESGRGWGVMPSEARVRRQARRATRDLPVPRHRIGPVVHALLRLGRQQGPAELTGRLEELLDALDALLPPGDTAPDDDPIRWATRLLAEVLPRVPDATPYSRVLRFLTERIGAWRAQGRAVPGEFGPDFWAALQLPEAERFDLLRRLVVADPPTGEGPRYLDVVSRLLVADPTAVQPQLTRWFHDDTPLVATPDATVATAAQALLHTHRRGALHDLTEALVDSAHRRGDELLAVLAEEEPSAVCRAVDRWAHDERPARRVAALAYGLRTAPHVRTDADRELLRSAAVELLARPADVTLHSGALALLVRDPQTRTRYLPQALERFAAGDPQLPASALVAALDTHPDPVLDAFRTRLRTPGADGAALRTLAEVTTPALARRVTTLVREVVELRPEVAGHVAAYVDRRLEHGPGPRAILFSLVSGLIDDGPEQVRAALAVVFAEPGTPASGALRRELLDRLLATERDPSVLDALLRAVAVRGVSADTEAIADTRLLVHRIGMLLVRTPEGATRFDRALTELARHVPGFAGLVAGWLSGTPQEWAAMVGPSTRRMIENLAGVSGVRVPA
;
A
#
# COMPACT_ATOMS: atom_id res chain seq x y z
N PRO A 1 22.69 16.59 44.79
CA PRO A 1 24.11 16.22 44.56
C PRO A 1 24.19 15.23 43.39
N GLY A 2 24.09 15.67 42.13
CA GLY A 2 25.18 16.22 41.30
C GLY A 2 25.81 15.06 40.50
N ARG A 3 25.95 15.02 39.17
CA ARG A 3 26.08 16.00 38.06
C ARG A 3 25.63 15.25 36.78
N SER A 4 24.78 15.78 35.88
CA SER A 4 25.01 16.85 34.89
C SER A 4 26.08 16.53 33.83
N ALA A 5 25.65 16.30 32.58
CA ALA A 5 26.37 16.69 31.37
C ALA A 5 25.36 16.92 30.22
N THR A 6 25.11 18.20 29.96
CA THR A 6 24.42 18.75 28.78
C THR A 6 25.48 19.34 27.83
N VAL A 7 25.05 19.77 26.62
CA VAL A 7 25.70 20.70 25.64
C VAL A 7 26.29 20.01 24.39
N PRO A 8 26.15 20.53 23.13
CA PRO A 8 25.09 21.35 22.47
C PRO A 8 24.71 20.87 21.03
N PRO A 9 23.78 21.55 20.31
CA PRO A 9 23.57 21.36 18.88
C PRO A 9 24.46 22.31 18.04
N GLY A 10 25.12 21.77 17.02
CA GLY A 10 25.91 22.53 16.05
C GLY A 10 25.17 22.71 14.72
N GLY A 11 24.79 23.94 14.42
CA GLY A 11 24.35 24.35 13.09
C GLY A 11 25.54 24.52 12.14
N GLY A 12 25.31 24.23 10.85
CA GLY A 12 26.26 24.47 9.77
C GLY A 12 25.52 24.52 8.44
N GLY A 13 25.04 25.71 8.08
CA GLY A 13 24.63 26.01 6.72
C GLY A 13 25.84 26.17 5.80
N ALA A 14 25.72 25.70 4.56
CA ALA A 14 26.61 26.10 3.48
C ALA A 14 25.78 26.36 2.22
N MET A 15 25.73 27.63 1.86
CA MET A 15 25.14 28.22 0.67
C MET A 15 26.26 28.35 -0.38
N VAL A 16 26.08 27.71 -1.55
CA VAL A 16 26.29 28.20 -2.94
C VAL A 16 27.69 28.80 -3.29
N PRO A 17 28.28 28.44 -4.46
CA PRO A 17 28.13 29.32 -5.63
C PRO A 17 27.90 28.61 -6.97
N PRO A 18 27.26 29.29 -7.94
CA PRO A 18 27.21 28.90 -9.34
C PRO A 18 28.42 29.50 -10.09
N GLY A 19 28.89 28.82 -11.13
CA GLY A 19 29.94 29.33 -12.01
C GLY A 19 29.85 28.70 -13.39
N GLY A 20 29.36 29.47 -14.36
CA GLY A 20 29.27 29.08 -15.76
C GLY A 20 30.54 29.40 -16.56
N GLY A 21 30.48 29.08 -17.86
CA GLY A 21 31.44 29.46 -18.91
C GLY A 21 32.15 28.23 -19.50
N SER A 22 31.61 27.57 -20.54
CA SER A 22 31.62 27.93 -21.98
C SER A 22 32.95 27.66 -22.69
N ALA A 23 32.92 26.69 -23.63
CA ALA A 23 33.63 26.61 -24.93
C ALA A 23 33.70 25.12 -25.36
N ALA A 24 32.92 24.64 -26.33
CA ALA A 24 33.09 24.77 -27.79
C ALA A 24 33.79 23.54 -28.44
N SER A 25 33.03 22.78 -29.23
CA SER A 25 33.38 22.11 -30.53
C SER A 25 32.40 20.96 -30.76
N SER A 26 31.33 21.13 -31.54
CA SER A 26 31.24 21.16 -33.02
C SER A 26 31.19 19.76 -33.67
N GLY A 27 30.08 19.51 -34.37
CA GLY A 27 29.88 18.41 -35.33
C GLY A 27 28.73 17.49 -34.91
N GLY A 28 27.49 17.58 -35.38
CA GLY A 28 26.98 18.14 -36.63
C GLY A 28 26.38 17.01 -37.46
N ARG A 29 25.04 16.93 -37.52
CA ARG A 29 24.26 16.76 -38.76
C ARG A 29 22.76 16.77 -38.48
N ARG A 30 22.13 17.80 -39.05
CA ARG A 30 20.69 18.00 -39.21
C ARG A 30 20.11 17.01 -40.21
N ALA A 31 18.85 16.61 -40.01
CA ALA A 31 17.90 16.43 -41.09
C ALA A 31 16.56 17.02 -40.65
N ALA A 32 16.20 18.13 -41.27
CA ALA A 32 14.94 18.84 -41.06
C ALA A 32 13.88 18.29 -42.01
N ALA A 33 12.66 18.19 -41.48
CA ALA A 33 11.44 18.01 -42.22
C ALA A 33 11.14 19.23 -43.11
N PHE A 34 10.54 18.97 -44.27
CA PHE A 34 9.74 19.97 -44.98
C PHE A 34 8.43 19.32 -45.43
N SER A 35 7.35 19.96 -45.00
CA SER A 35 5.98 19.78 -45.48
C SER A 35 5.82 20.56 -46.79
N GLY A 36 5.00 20.03 -47.70
CA GLY A 36 4.59 20.71 -48.92
C GLY A 36 3.35 20.03 -49.49
N GLY A 37 2.20 20.68 -49.35
CA GLY A 37 0.91 20.22 -49.86
C GLY A 37 0.59 20.69 -51.27
N GLY A 38 -0.60 20.26 -51.73
CA GLY A 38 -1.23 20.60 -53.01
C GLY A 38 -1.04 19.47 -54.03
N GLY A 39 -2.05 18.93 -54.68
CA GLY A 39 -3.46 19.26 -54.81
C GLY A 39 -3.94 18.68 -56.13
N ALA A 40 -5.22 18.31 -56.16
CA ALA A 40 -6.09 18.16 -57.32
C ALA A 40 -6.20 16.82 -58.09
N THR A 41 -7.49 16.48 -58.28
CA THR A 41 -8.16 15.88 -59.45
C THR A 41 -8.27 14.35 -59.61
N VAL A 42 -9.44 13.86 -59.19
CA VAL A 42 -10.26 12.70 -59.64
C VAL A 42 -10.68 12.95 -61.13
N PRO A 43 -10.98 11.95 -62.03
CA PRO A 43 -12.09 11.02 -61.82
C PRO A 43 -11.99 9.65 -62.58
N PRO A 44 -13.07 8.88 -62.84
CA PRO A 44 -13.20 7.50 -62.36
C PRO A 44 -13.39 6.49 -63.51
N GLY A 45 -13.37 5.20 -63.19
CA GLY A 45 -13.77 4.12 -64.12
C GLY A 45 -13.37 2.79 -63.49
N GLY A 46 -14.31 1.95 -63.06
CA GLY A 46 -15.07 1.10 -63.97
C GLY A 46 -14.18 -0.10 -64.29
N GLY A 47 -14.32 -1.24 -63.63
CA GLY A 47 -15.37 -2.19 -63.98
C GLY A 47 -14.73 -3.57 -64.10
N SER A 48 -15.40 -4.54 -63.51
CA SER A 48 -15.11 -5.97 -63.52
C SER A 48 -14.75 -6.54 -64.90
N ALA A 49 -13.78 -7.46 -64.95
CA ALA A 49 -13.77 -8.52 -65.96
C ALA A 49 -12.98 -9.74 -65.46
N ALA A 50 -13.72 -10.81 -65.21
CA ALA A 50 -13.22 -12.16 -65.05
C ALA A 50 -12.89 -12.78 -66.42
N ALA A 51 -11.80 -13.54 -66.49
CA ALA A 51 -11.58 -14.70 -67.36
C ALA A 51 -10.37 -15.47 -66.78
N SER A 52 -10.51 -16.64 -66.14
CA SER A 52 -10.56 -17.99 -66.76
C SER A 52 -9.60 -18.10 -67.95
N SER A 53 -8.65 -19.04 -68.06
CA SER A 53 -8.51 -20.37 -67.47
C SER A 53 -7.22 -21.00 -68.01
N GLY A 54 -6.66 -21.95 -67.25
CA GLY A 54 -5.68 -22.94 -67.73
C GLY A 54 -4.43 -22.96 -66.84
N GLY A 55 -4.05 -24.02 -66.14
CA GLY A 55 -4.51 -25.40 -66.10
C GLY A 55 -3.33 -26.27 -65.69
N GLY A 56 -3.49 -27.05 -64.61
CA GLY A 56 -2.58 -28.13 -64.19
C GLY A 56 -1.37 -27.70 -63.35
N VAL A 57 -0.91 -28.41 -62.32
CA VAL A 57 -1.23 -29.74 -61.76
C VAL A 57 -0.73 -29.72 -60.30
N LYS A 58 -1.55 -30.17 -59.35
CA LYS A 58 -1.14 -30.52 -57.98
C LYS A 58 -0.28 -31.79 -57.99
N PRO A 59 0.51 -32.03 -56.94
CA PRO A 59 0.09 -33.14 -56.09
C PRO A 59 -0.04 -32.78 -54.61
N SER A 60 -0.85 -33.59 -53.97
CA SER A 60 -1.48 -33.49 -52.67
C SER A 60 -0.72 -34.19 -51.54
N SER A 61 -0.77 -33.61 -50.34
CA SER A 61 -0.97 -34.25 -49.02
C SER A 61 -0.90 -33.11 -47.98
N GLY A 62 -1.96 -32.58 -47.33
CA GLY A 62 -2.94 -33.23 -46.45
C GLY A 62 -2.28 -33.57 -45.11
N GLY A 63 -2.63 -33.08 -43.92
CA GLY A 63 -3.53 -32.06 -43.32
C GLY A 63 -2.87 -31.71 -41.96
N ALA A 64 -3.19 -30.66 -41.21
CA ALA A 64 -4.45 -30.37 -40.54
C ALA A 64 -4.36 -28.98 -39.88
N GLY A 65 -5.51 -28.43 -39.52
CA GLY A 65 -5.76 -27.01 -39.32
C GLY A 65 -4.93 -26.31 -38.23
N ALA A 66 -4.33 -25.19 -38.64
CA ALA A 66 -3.86 -24.17 -37.72
C ALA A 66 -5.07 -23.38 -37.20
N ALA A 67 -5.50 -23.68 -35.99
CA ALA A 67 -6.24 -22.73 -35.17
C ALA A 67 -5.22 -21.65 -34.76
N ALA A 68 -5.35 -20.45 -35.31
CA ALA A 68 -4.54 -19.30 -34.92
C ALA A 68 -4.83 -18.97 -33.44
N PRO A 69 -3.82 -18.94 -32.55
CA PRO A 69 -3.98 -18.30 -31.26
C PRO A 69 -3.95 -16.78 -31.50
N LEU A 70 -5.01 -16.10 -31.09
CA LEU A 70 -5.02 -14.66 -30.92
C LEU A 70 -4.05 -14.31 -29.80
N GLY A 71 -2.89 -13.73 -30.12
CA GLY A 71 -1.89 -13.38 -29.11
C GLY A 71 -0.59 -12.80 -29.68
N GLY A 72 -0.67 -11.74 -30.47
CA GLY A 72 0.48 -11.00 -30.96
C GLY A 72 0.08 -10.10 -32.12
N ALA A 73 0.44 -8.81 -32.09
CA ALA A 73 0.23 -7.94 -33.22
C ALA A 73 0.88 -8.56 -34.47
N PRO A 74 0.16 -8.72 -35.61
CA PRO A 74 0.72 -9.37 -36.79
C PRO A 74 1.96 -8.60 -37.27
N GLY A 75 3.12 -9.25 -37.24
CA GLY A 75 4.35 -8.73 -37.86
C GLY A 75 5.62 -8.68 -36.99
N ARG A 76 5.61 -9.10 -35.72
CA ARG A 76 6.86 -9.27 -34.95
C ARG A 76 7.20 -10.77 -34.81
N PRO A 77 8.35 -11.22 -35.34
CA PRO A 77 8.73 -12.61 -35.22
C PRO A 77 9.03 -12.96 -33.77
N ASP A 78 8.57 -14.12 -33.32
CA ASP A 78 8.90 -14.61 -31.99
C ASP A 78 10.35 -15.15 -31.93
N ARG A 79 10.84 -15.46 -30.72
CA ARG A 79 12.22 -15.91 -30.50
C ARG A 79 12.52 -17.23 -31.23
N ASP A 80 11.55 -18.13 -31.32
CA ASP A 80 11.68 -19.42 -31.99
C ASP A 80 11.74 -19.24 -33.52
N GLU A 81 10.94 -18.34 -34.07
CA GLU A 81 10.96 -17.96 -35.48
C GLU A 81 12.30 -17.32 -35.87
N VAL A 82 12.87 -16.47 -35.00
CA VAL A 82 14.21 -15.89 -35.22
C VAL A 82 15.29 -16.96 -35.21
N LEU A 83 15.25 -17.90 -34.26
CA LEU A 83 16.23 -18.99 -34.17
C LEU A 83 16.10 -19.98 -35.35
N GLY A 84 14.87 -20.29 -35.76
CA GLY A 84 14.59 -21.10 -36.95
C GLY A 84 15.10 -20.44 -38.23
N ALA A 85 14.79 -19.15 -38.44
CA ALA A 85 15.28 -18.40 -39.59
C ALA A 85 16.82 -18.28 -39.61
N TYR A 86 17.44 -18.11 -38.43
CA TYR A 86 18.90 -18.10 -38.30
C TYR A 86 19.51 -19.46 -38.68
N LEU A 87 18.94 -20.57 -38.19
CA LEU A 87 19.38 -21.92 -38.55
C LEU A 87 19.26 -22.15 -40.06
N ASP A 88 18.12 -21.80 -40.67
CA ASP A 88 17.89 -21.95 -42.10
C ASP A 88 18.89 -21.13 -42.93
N LEU A 89 19.19 -19.90 -42.51
CA LEU A 89 20.20 -19.06 -43.13
C LEU A 89 21.60 -19.69 -43.05
N MET A 90 21.97 -20.24 -41.89
CA MET A 90 23.26 -20.90 -41.70
C MET A 90 23.37 -22.18 -42.53
N CYS A 91 22.33 -23.01 -42.56
CA CYS A 91 22.26 -24.19 -43.41
C CYS A 91 22.35 -23.83 -44.91
N LEU A 92 21.72 -22.74 -45.34
CA LEU A 92 21.82 -22.24 -46.71
C LEU A 92 23.23 -21.76 -47.04
N ARG A 93 23.89 -21.01 -46.15
CA ARG A 93 25.28 -20.54 -46.35
C ARG A 93 26.27 -21.70 -46.49
N VAL A 94 26.16 -22.70 -45.62
CA VAL A 94 26.96 -23.94 -45.69
C VAL A 94 26.67 -24.67 -47.00
N ALA A 95 25.40 -24.80 -47.40
CA ALA A 95 25.01 -25.45 -48.64
C ALA A 95 25.51 -24.73 -49.89
N VAL A 96 25.51 -23.39 -49.91
CA VAL A 96 26.08 -22.58 -51.01
C VAL A 96 27.57 -22.82 -51.15
N ARG A 97 28.30 -22.91 -50.02
CA ARG A 97 29.74 -23.22 -50.03
C ARG A 97 30.03 -24.64 -50.51
N LEU A 98 29.27 -25.62 -50.05
CA LEU A 98 29.37 -27.00 -50.54
C LEU A 98 29.03 -27.10 -52.03
N ALA A 99 27.99 -26.40 -52.48
CA ALA A 99 27.60 -26.38 -53.88
C ALA A 99 28.68 -25.74 -54.78
N ALA A 100 29.35 -24.68 -54.31
CA ALA A 100 30.45 -24.05 -55.03
C ALA A 100 31.65 -24.99 -55.19
N ALA A 101 32.01 -25.75 -54.15
CA ALA A 101 33.10 -26.72 -54.19
C ALA A 101 32.80 -27.96 -55.06
N ASN A 102 31.51 -28.30 -55.24
CA ASN A 102 31.08 -29.52 -55.95
C ASN A 102 30.34 -29.21 -57.29
N GLY A 103 30.33 -27.96 -57.77
CA GLY A 103 29.78 -27.58 -59.07
C GLY A 103 28.25 -27.60 -59.19
N MET A 104 27.51 -27.55 -58.07
CA MET A 104 26.05 -27.72 -58.03
C MET A 104 25.31 -26.36 -58.11
N ARG A 105 24.14 -26.31 -58.75
CA ARG A 105 23.35 -25.06 -58.93
C ARG A 105 21.84 -25.29 -58.75
N GLY A 106 21.11 -24.21 -58.46
CA GLY A 106 19.63 -24.19 -58.45
C GLY A 106 19.01 -25.05 -57.34
N THR A 107 18.06 -25.91 -57.70
CA THR A 107 17.29 -26.76 -56.74
C THR A 107 18.17 -27.71 -55.94
N ALA A 108 19.35 -28.06 -56.46
CA ALA A 108 20.34 -28.88 -55.76
C ALA A 108 20.87 -28.20 -54.49
N VAL A 109 20.99 -26.86 -54.47
CA VAL A 109 21.42 -26.09 -53.29
C VAL A 109 20.36 -26.15 -52.19
N ARG A 110 19.07 -26.11 -52.54
CA ARG A 110 17.98 -26.24 -51.57
C ARG A 110 17.93 -27.64 -50.95
N ARG A 111 18.17 -28.68 -51.74
CA ARG A 111 18.29 -30.07 -51.24
C ARG A 111 19.50 -30.23 -50.31
N LEU A 112 20.65 -29.63 -50.67
CA LEU A 112 21.82 -29.58 -49.80
C LEU A 112 21.54 -28.85 -48.49
N ALA A 113 20.84 -27.71 -48.52
CA ALA A 113 20.47 -26.98 -47.31
C ALA A 113 19.59 -27.83 -46.37
N ALA A 114 18.63 -28.59 -46.91
CA ALA A 114 17.84 -29.54 -46.13
C ALA A 114 18.69 -30.69 -45.55
N GLN A 115 19.67 -31.20 -46.31
CA GLN A 115 20.61 -32.22 -45.83
C GLN A 115 21.53 -31.68 -44.73
N VAL A 116 22.03 -30.45 -44.88
CA VAL A 116 22.81 -29.75 -43.85
C VAL A 116 21.98 -29.58 -42.59
N SER A 117 20.74 -29.10 -42.69
CA SER A 117 19.83 -29.01 -41.56
C SER A 117 19.66 -30.36 -40.85
N GLY A 118 19.42 -31.44 -41.62
CA GLY A 118 19.35 -32.80 -41.07
C GLY A 118 20.61 -33.25 -40.31
N GLN A 119 21.81 -32.94 -40.84
CA GLN A 119 23.08 -33.23 -40.15
C GLN A 119 23.28 -32.35 -38.91
N VAL A 120 22.84 -31.09 -38.94
CA VAL A 120 22.91 -30.18 -37.78
C VAL A 120 21.99 -30.65 -36.66
N HIS A 121 20.79 -31.14 -36.97
CA HIS A 121 19.92 -31.78 -35.98
C HIS A 121 20.52 -33.10 -35.44
N GLU A 122 21.26 -33.86 -36.24
CA GLU A 122 21.99 -35.04 -35.77
C GLU A 122 23.18 -34.67 -34.86
N ALA A 123 23.92 -33.61 -35.19
CA ALA A 123 24.96 -33.07 -34.33
C ALA A 123 24.38 -32.64 -32.97
N ALA A 124 23.24 -31.93 -32.98
CA ALA A 124 22.54 -31.52 -31.77
C ALA A 124 22.13 -32.71 -30.90
N ARG A 125 21.61 -33.80 -31.49
CA ARG A 125 21.30 -35.05 -30.76
C ARG A 125 22.53 -35.65 -30.08
N ARG A 126 23.66 -35.70 -30.77
CA ARG A 126 24.90 -36.28 -30.23
C ARG A 126 25.52 -35.42 -29.13
N CYS A 127 25.31 -34.10 -29.17
CA CYS A 127 25.74 -33.19 -28.09
C CYS A 127 25.00 -33.42 -26.76
N LEU A 128 23.81 -34.04 -26.76
CA LEU A 128 23.06 -34.40 -25.54
C LEU A 128 23.59 -35.68 -24.85
N GLY A 129 24.55 -36.38 -25.48
CA GLY A 129 25.22 -37.53 -24.89
C GLY A 129 26.22 -37.14 -23.78
N PRO A 130 27.03 -38.09 -23.27
CA PRO A 130 27.96 -37.88 -22.16
C PRO A 130 29.05 -36.80 -22.39
N GLY A 131 29.14 -36.24 -23.59
CA GLY A 131 30.06 -35.17 -24.01
C GLY A 131 29.72 -33.76 -23.51
N GLN A 132 28.82 -33.60 -22.52
CA GLN A 132 28.60 -32.32 -21.81
C GLN A 132 28.22 -31.13 -22.72
N GLY A 133 27.52 -31.37 -23.83
CA GLY A 133 27.15 -30.33 -24.81
C GLY A 133 28.20 -30.06 -25.89
N GLU A 134 29.33 -30.78 -25.87
CA GLU A 134 30.35 -30.80 -26.91
C GLU A 134 30.20 -32.06 -27.77
N LEU A 135 30.55 -31.93 -29.05
CA LEU A 135 30.67 -33.04 -29.97
C LEU A 135 32.14 -33.45 -30.03
N ASP A 136 32.45 -34.67 -29.58
CA ASP A 136 33.82 -35.17 -29.70
C ASP A 136 34.26 -35.25 -31.18
N ARG A 137 35.57 -35.30 -31.40
CA ARG A 137 36.14 -35.28 -32.76
C ARG A 137 35.62 -36.41 -33.66
N ALA A 138 35.39 -37.60 -33.11
CA ALA A 138 34.92 -38.76 -33.86
C ALA A 138 33.44 -38.61 -34.26
N ALA A 139 32.62 -38.11 -33.34
CA ALA A 139 31.21 -37.81 -33.56
C ALA A 139 31.05 -36.64 -34.54
N PHE A 140 31.93 -35.63 -34.50
CA PHE A 140 31.97 -34.55 -35.48
C PHE A 140 32.30 -35.07 -36.87
N GLU A 141 33.37 -35.85 -37.04
CA GLU A 141 33.74 -36.41 -38.34
C GLU A 141 32.67 -37.36 -38.90
N ALA A 142 31.96 -38.08 -38.02
CA ALA A 142 30.87 -38.96 -38.41
C ALA A 142 29.63 -38.21 -38.93
N VAL A 143 29.39 -36.96 -38.49
CA VAL A 143 28.29 -36.10 -38.95
C VAL A 143 28.72 -35.20 -40.11
N PHE A 144 29.95 -34.66 -40.04
CA PHE A 144 30.56 -33.77 -41.01
C PHE A 144 31.93 -34.32 -41.46
N PRO A 145 31.98 -35.12 -42.53
CA PRO A 145 33.21 -35.74 -43.00
C PRO A 145 34.23 -34.71 -43.52
N TRP A 146 35.52 -34.97 -43.28
CA TRP A 146 36.63 -34.21 -43.89
C TRP A 146 36.86 -34.61 -45.35
N GLY A 147 36.67 -35.88 -45.68
CA GLY A 147 36.89 -36.47 -47.01
C GLY A 147 35.62 -36.62 -47.86
N PRO A 148 35.75 -37.15 -49.09
CA PRO A 148 34.62 -37.45 -49.95
C PRO A 148 33.70 -38.51 -49.34
N VAL A 149 32.39 -38.23 -49.36
CA VAL A 149 31.38 -39.15 -48.85
C VAL A 149 30.99 -40.14 -49.98
N PRO A 150 30.75 -41.44 -49.70
CA PRO A 150 30.28 -42.39 -50.72
C PRO A 150 28.97 -41.91 -51.39
N GLU A 151 28.76 -42.19 -52.69
CA GLU A 151 27.62 -41.67 -53.48
C GLU A 151 26.23 -41.87 -52.84
N GLY A 152 26.05 -42.95 -52.06
CA GLY A 152 24.82 -43.26 -51.32
C GLY A 152 24.57 -42.42 -50.05
N ARG A 153 25.54 -41.64 -49.57
CA ARG A 153 25.46 -40.83 -48.35
C ARG A 153 25.84 -39.39 -48.65
N LEU A 154 24.99 -38.43 -48.28
CA LEU A 154 25.23 -36.98 -48.50
C LEU A 154 25.55 -36.59 -49.97
N GLY A 155 25.09 -37.40 -50.93
CA GLY A 155 25.16 -37.11 -52.36
C GLY A 155 26.57 -37.05 -52.97
N GLY A 156 27.56 -37.74 -52.39
CA GLY A 156 28.92 -37.78 -52.96
C GLY A 156 29.75 -36.51 -52.77
N THR A 157 29.27 -35.56 -51.96
CA THR A 157 29.86 -34.22 -51.84
C THR A 157 31.05 -34.19 -50.89
N THR A 158 32.02 -33.31 -51.17
CA THR A 158 33.23 -33.12 -50.36
C THR A 158 33.21 -31.78 -49.63
N GLY A 159 33.91 -31.67 -48.49
CA GLY A 159 34.15 -30.39 -47.79
C GLY A 159 33.20 -30.02 -46.66
N TRP A 160 32.43 -30.97 -46.11
CA TRP A 160 31.43 -30.73 -45.04
C TRP A 160 32.01 -30.09 -43.78
N ALA A 161 33.06 -30.68 -43.21
CA ALA A 161 33.72 -30.16 -42.00
C ALA A 161 34.23 -28.72 -42.20
N SER A 162 34.93 -28.47 -43.31
CA SER A 162 35.47 -27.14 -43.63
C SER A 162 34.36 -26.11 -43.83
N ALA A 163 33.25 -26.47 -44.48
CA ALA A 163 32.15 -25.55 -44.73
C ALA A 163 31.44 -25.13 -43.43
N VAL A 164 31.17 -26.07 -42.53
CA VAL A 164 30.49 -25.79 -41.25
C VAL A 164 31.34 -24.94 -40.30
N LEU A 165 32.66 -25.21 -40.24
CA LEU A 165 33.60 -24.43 -39.43
C LEU A 165 33.84 -23.03 -40.00
N THR A 166 33.92 -22.90 -41.33
CA THR A 166 34.14 -21.61 -42.00
C THR A 166 32.93 -20.69 -41.86
N GLU A 167 31.72 -21.23 -41.96
CA GLU A 167 30.51 -20.44 -41.74
C GLU A 167 30.28 -20.17 -40.24
N GLY A 168 31.03 -20.80 -39.33
CA GLY A 168 30.98 -20.54 -37.90
C GLY A 168 29.72 -21.10 -37.22
N LEU A 169 29.11 -22.14 -37.78
CA LEU A 169 27.97 -22.82 -37.13
C LEU A 169 28.46 -23.68 -35.95
N LEU A 170 29.59 -24.38 -36.13
CA LEU A 170 30.34 -25.05 -35.08
C LEU A 170 31.72 -24.42 -34.96
N VAL A 171 32.26 -24.38 -33.74
CA VAL A 171 33.60 -23.90 -33.42
C VAL A 171 34.36 -24.94 -32.60
N PRO A 172 35.69 -25.03 -32.73
CA PRO A 172 36.50 -25.85 -31.85
C PRO A 172 36.33 -25.40 -30.38
N ALA A 173 36.15 -26.36 -29.47
CA ALA A 173 36.12 -26.13 -28.03
C ALA A 173 36.78 -27.32 -27.34
N GLY A 174 37.90 -27.07 -26.64
CA GLY A 174 38.71 -28.13 -26.05
C GLY A 174 39.16 -29.17 -27.09
N ASP A 175 38.87 -30.44 -26.79
CA ASP A 175 39.19 -31.59 -27.64
C ASP A 175 38.09 -31.93 -28.67
N GLY A 176 37.04 -31.10 -28.74
CA GLY A 176 35.87 -31.32 -29.59
C GLY A 176 35.35 -30.05 -30.27
N TYR A 177 34.07 -30.06 -30.60
CA TYR A 177 33.37 -28.98 -31.30
C TYR A 177 32.07 -28.62 -30.57
N ARG A 178 31.70 -27.34 -30.56
CA ARG A 178 30.42 -26.87 -30.03
C ARG A 178 29.76 -25.90 -30.99
N PHE A 179 28.46 -25.70 -30.82
CA PHE A 179 27.76 -24.61 -31.50
C PHE A 179 28.35 -23.26 -31.10
N ALA A 180 28.54 -22.38 -32.08
CA ALA A 180 29.12 -21.07 -31.84
C ALA A 180 28.23 -20.21 -30.93
N HIS A 181 26.91 -20.27 -31.16
CA HIS A 181 25.90 -19.58 -30.35
C HIS A 181 25.24 -20.56 -29.38
N GLU A 182 25.39 -20.27 -28.09
CA GLU A 182 24.85 -21.10 -27.00
C GLU A 182 23.33 -21.17 -27.04
N GLU A 183 22.64 -20.05 -27.28
CA GLU A 183 21.18 -20.02 -27.38
C GLU A 183 20.64 -20.87 -28.55
N LEU A 184 21.30 -20.83 -29.71
CA LEU A 184 20.94 -21.70 -30.83
C LEU A 184 21.16 -23.17 -30.45
N ALA A 185 22.28 -23.47 -29.79
CA ALA A 185 22.61 -24.81 -29.32
C ALA A 185 21.53 -25.34 -28.38
N ASP A 186 21.15 -24.55 -27.39
CA ASP A 186 20.17 -24.93 -26.38
C ASP A 186 18.78 -25.12 -26.99
N TRP A 187 18.39 -24.26 -27.93
CA TRP A 187 17.13 -24.39 -28.65
C TRP A 187 17.06 -25.67 -29.51
N ILE A 188 18.08 -25.93 -30.33
CA ILE A 188 18.09 -27.12 -31.20
C ILE A 188 18.31 -28.42 -30.42
N GLN A 189 19.06 -28.38 -29.32
CA GLN A 189 19.25 -29.52 -28.43
C GLN A 189 17.98 -29.82 -27.63
N GLY A 190 17.31 -28.80 -27.09
CA GLY A 190 16.01 -28.96 -26.41
C GLY A 190 14.95 -29.58 -27.31
N ALA A 191 15.07 -29.41 -28.63
CA ALA A 191 14.18 -30.05 -29.59
C ALA A 191 14.34 -31.59 -29.69
N HIS A 192 15.45 -32.15 -29.23
CA HIS A 192 15.70 -33.59 -29.23
C HIS A 192 15.89 -34.19 -27.84
N LEU A 193 15.77 -33.38 -26.79
CA LEU A 193 15.90 -33.83 -25.42
C LEU A 193 14.69 -34.70 -25.02
N ASP A 194 14.96 -35.87 -24.46
CA ASP A 194 13.94 -36.64 -23.73
C ASP A 194 13.67 -35.92 -22.39
N LEU A 195 12.61 -35.13 -22.38
CA LEU A 195 12.27 -34.27 -21.25
C LEU A 195 11.93 -35.10 -19.99
N ASP A 196 11.21 -36.22 -20.13
CA ASP A 196 10.82 -37.05 -19.00
C ASP A 196 12.04 -37.71 -18.34
N ALA A 197 12.94 -38.28 -19.16
CA ALA A 197 14.18 -38.86 -18.66
C ALA A 197 15.09 -37.79 -18.01
N ALA A 198 15.14 -36.60 -18.60
CA ALA A 198 15.93 -35.48 -18.07
C ALA A 198 15.39 -34.98 -16.72
N LEU A 199 14.08 -34.69 -16.62
CA LEU A 199 13.45 -34.25 -15.36
C LEU A 199 13.56 -35.31 -14.27
N HIS A 200 13.39 -36.59 -14.63
CA HIS A 200 13.59 -37.69 -13.69
C HIS A 200 15.02 -37.71 -13.14
N ALA A 201 16.03 -37.64 -14.01
CA ALA A 201 17.44 -37.68 -13.60
C ALA A 201 17.87 -36.44 -12.78
N LEU A 202 17.38 -35.26 -13.15
CA LEU A 202 17.81 -33.97 -12.57
C LEU A 202 17.07 -33.61 -11.28
N VAL A 203 15.77 -33.94 -11.20
CA VAL A 203 14.89 -33.48 -10.10
C VAL A 203 14.24 -34.66 -9.38
N HIS A 204 13.45 -35.48 -10.09
CA HIS A 204 12.58 -36.44 -9.41
C HIS A 204 13.31 -37.63 -8.77
N ARG A 205 14.51 -38.01 -9.22
CA ARG A 205 15.30 -39.07 -8.59
C ARG A 205 15.64 -38.76 -7.13
N GLY A 206 16.01 -37.51 -6.85
CA GLY A 206 16.30 -37.05 -5.49
C GLY A 206 15.04 -37.04 -4.62
N TRP A 207 13.92 -36.59 -5.18
CA TRP A 207 12.62 -36.56 -4.52
C TRP A 207 12.12 -37.97 -4.18
N VAL A 208 12.13 -38.90 -5.13
CA VAL A 208 11.73 -40.31 -4.91
C VAL A 208 12.60 -40.96 -3.83
N ALA A 209 13.93 -40.79 -3.89
CA ALA A 209 14.84 -41.33 -2.88
C ALA A 209 14.58 -40.77 -1.46
N GLN A 210 14.20 -39.49 -1.34
CA GLN A 210 13.85 -38.87 -0.05
C GLN A 210 12.50 -39.38 0.48
N THR A 211 11.49 -39.54 -0.39
CA THR A 211 10.19 -40.12 -0.01
C THR A 211 10.29 -41.58 0.44
N GLU A 212 11.22 -42.35 -0.15
CA GLU A 212 11.52 -43.72 0.25
C GLU A 212 12.31 -43.78 1.57
N SER A 213 13.25 -42.84 1.79
CA SER A 213 14.02 -42.73 3.04
C SER A 213 13.14 -42.40 4.26
N GLY A 214 12.01 -41.71 4.05
CA GLY A 214 11.01 -41.45 5.09
C GLY A 214 10.14 -42.66 5.47
N ARG A 215 10.21 -43.78 4.72
CA ARG A 215 9.32 -44.96 4.90
C ARG A 215 9.98 -46.19 5.54
N GLY A 216 11.28 -46.20 5.87
CA GLY A 216 11.87 -47.39 6.48
C GLY A 216 13.33 -47.27 6.94
N TRP A 217 13.59 -47.78 8.14
CA TRP A 217 14.88 -47.81 8.85
C TRP A 217 15.87 -48.80 8.21
N GLY A 218 17.14 -48.41 8.03
CA GLY A 218 18.22 -49.36 7.71
C GLY A 218 19.48 -48.76 7.05
N VAL A 219 20.53 -48.57 7.86
CA VAL A 219 21.94 -48.28 7.50
C VAL A 219 22.18 -47.07 6.58
N MET A 220 22.49 -45.93 7.21
CA MET A 220 23.08 -44.77 6.52
C MET A 220 24.38 -45.19 5.81
N PRO A 221 24.50 -45.05 4.47
CA PRO A 221 25.78 -45.19 3.80
C PRO A 221 26.69 -44.03 4.23
N SER A 222 27.97 -44.31 4.50
CA SER A 222 28.93 -43.28 4.91
C SER A 222 28.95 -42.10 3.93
N GLU A 223 29.05 -40.87 4.45
CA GLU A 223 29.07 -39.63 3.64
C GLU A 223 30.05 -39.69 2.46
N ALA A 224 31.16 -40.43 2.62
CA ALA A 224 32.17 -40.62 1.58
C ALA A 224 31.68 -41.48 0.40
N ARG A 225 30.75 -42.41 0.62
CA ARG A 225 30.11 -43.23 -0.41
C ARG A 225 29.02 -42.45 -1.12
N VAL A 226 28.23 -41.66 -0.37
CA VAL A 226 27.23 -40.74 -0.91
C VAL A 226 27.90 -39.67 -1.78
N ARG A 227 28.98 -39.02 -1.31
CA ARG A 227 29.77 -38.07 -2.13
C ARG A 227 30.41 -38.71 -3.36
N ARG A 228 30.90 -39.95 -3.27
CA ARG A 228 31.46 -40.68 -4.44
C ARG A 228 30.38 -41.07 -5.44
N GLN A 229 29.19 -41.45 -4.97
CA GLN A 229 28.06 -41.80 -5.80
C GLN A 229 27.41 -40.55 -6.42
N ALA A 230 27.34 -39.43 -5.69
CA ALA A 230 26.97 -38.11 -6.23
C ALA A 230 27.97 -37.64 -7.29
N ARG A 231 29.29 -37.76 -7.05
CA ARG A 231 30.34 -37.44 -8.03
C ARG A 231 30.37 -38.35 -9.27
N ARG A 232 29.93 -39.61 -9.14
CA ARG A 232 29.73 -40.52 -10.28
C ARG A 232 28.44 -40.20 -11.01
N ALA A 233 27.35 -39.92 -10.29
CA ALA A 233 26.07 -39.51 -10.86
C ALA A 233 26.16 -38.18 -11.62
N THR A 234 26.98 -37.21 -11.17
CA THR A 234 27.24 -35.97 -11.93
C THR A 234 27.97 -36.19 -13.25
N ARG A 235 28.63 -37.34 -13.44
CA ARG A 235 29.24 -37.72 -14.73
C ARG A 235 28.24 -38.38 -15.69
N ASP A 236 27.11 -38.87 -15.17
CA ASP A 236 26.07 -39.59 -15.92
C ASP A 236 24.79 -38.76 -16.10
N LEU A 237 24.79 -37.46 -15.76
CA LEU A 237 23.68 -36.55 -16.05
C LEU A 237 23.70 -36.19 -17.55
N PRO A 238 22.55 -36.30 -18.25
CA PRO A 238 22.47 -35.94 -19.68
C PRO A 238 22.74 -34.46 -19.94
N VAL A 239 22.64 -33.62 -18.89
CA VAL A 239 22.80 -32.16 -19.01
C VAL A 239 23.68 -31.62 -17.86
N PRO A 240 24.82 -30.95 -18.17
CA PRO A 240 25.67 -30.35 -17.16
C PRO A 240 24.97 -29.27 -16.34
N ARG A 241 25.46 -29.05 -15.11
CA ARG A 241 24.97 -28.02 -14.18
C ARG A 241 24.92 -26.60 -14.76
N HIS A 242 25.75 -26.26 -15.75
CA HIS A 242 25.78 -24.92 -16.35
C HIS A 242 24.87 -24.80 -17.59
N ARG A 243 24.34 -25.91 -18.12
CA ARG A 243 23.55 -25.94 -19.37
C ARG A 243 22.07 -26.14 -19.09
N ILE A 244 21.41 -25.16 -18.48
CA ILE A 244 19.97 -25.25 -18.21
C ILE A 244 19.11 -25.05 -19.48
N GLY A 245 19.63 -24.36 -20.49
CA GLY A 245 18.87 -23.93 -21.66
C GLY A 245 18.17 -25.04 -22.45
N PRO A 246 18.78 -26.22 -22.72
CA PRO A 246 18.11 -27.28 -23.46
C PRO A 246 16.83 -27.77 -22.77
N VAL A 247 16.85 -27.87 -21.43
CA VAL A 247 15.68 -28.30 -20.64
C VAL A 247 14.60 -27.20 -20.65
N VAL A 248 15.00 -25.93 -20.52
CA VAL A 248 14.07 -24.78 -20.61
C VAL A 248 13.39 -24.73 -21.98
N HIS A 249 14.15 -24.90 -23.07
CA HIS A 249 13.59 -24.92 -24.42
C HIS A 249 12.69 -26.12 -24.67
N ALA A 250 13.01 -27.30 -24.12
CA ALA A 250 12.12 -28.46 -24.17
C ALA A 250 10.78 -28.20 -23.47
N LEU A 251 10.79 -27.55 -22.30
CA LEU A 251 9.56 -27.16 -21.58
C LEU A 251 8.75 -26.09 -22.34
N LEU A 252 9.40 -25.06 -22.88
CA LEU A 252 8.72 -24.04 -23.70
C LEU A 252 8.10 -24.65 -24.96
N ARG A 253 8.81 -25.60 -25.59
CA ARG A 253 8.31 -26.34 -26.75
C ARG A 253 7.11 -27.22 -26.38
N LEU A 254 7.13 -27.88 -25.22
CA LEU A 254 6.00 -28.67 -24.71
C LEU A 254 4.73 -27.82 -24.64
N GLY A 255 4.81 -26.63 -24.02
CA GLY A 255 3.69 -25.70 -23.92
C GLY A 255 3.16 -25.25 -25.28
N ARG A 256 4.03 -25.03 -26.26
CA ARG A 256 3.62 -24.64 -27.62
C ARG A 256 3.00 -25.78 -28.43
N GLN A 257 3.51 -27.00 -28.31
CA GLN A 257 3.08 -28.14 -29.14
C GLN A 257 1.89 -28.90 -28.55
N GLN A 258 1.84 -29.05 -27.23
CA GLN A 258 0.83 -29.84 -26.52
C GLN A 258 -0.16 -28.97 -25.72
N GLY A 259 0.12 -27.67 -25.62
CA GLY A 259 -0.76 -26.68 -24.99
C GLY A 259 -0.37 -26.36 -23.54
N PRO A 260 -1.01 -25.34 -22.95
CA PRO A 260 -0.66 -24.82 -21.63
C PRO A 260 -0.94 -25.83 -20.49
N ALA A 261 -1.94 -26.70 -20.64
CA ALA A 261 -2.31 -27.68 -19.62
C ALA A 261 -1.18 -28.70 -19.34
N GLU A 262 -0.52 -29.17 -20.39
CA GLU A 262 0.59 -30.13 -20.26
C GLU A 262 1.80 -29.47 -19.58
N LEU A 263 2.14 -28.24 -19.98
CA LEU A 263 3.22 -27.50 -19.31
C LEU A 263 2.86 -27.20 -17.84
N THR A 264 1.60 -26.85 -17.54
CA THR A 264 1.13 -26.66 -16.17
C THR A 264 1.38 -27.90 -15.31
N GLY A 265 1.03 -29.09 -15.79
CA GLY A 265 1.26 -30.34 -15.06
C GLY A 265 2.74 -30.53 -14.70
N ARG A 266 3.66 -30.25 -15.64
CA ARG A 266 5.11 -30.34 -15.38
C ARG A 266 5.64 -29.28 -14.42
N LEU A 267 5.09 -28.07 -14.48
CA LEU A 267 5.45 -27.02 -13.53
C LEU A 267 4.93 -27.32 -12.12
N GLU A 268 3.74 -27.93 -11.99
CA GLU A 268 3.20 -28.41 -10.71
C GLU A 268 4.09 -29.52 -10.13
N GLU A 269 4.50 -30.51 -10.94
CA GLU A 269 5.44 -31.58 -10.52
C GLU A 269 6.79 -31.03 -10.03
N LEU A 270 7.34 -30.01 -10.71
CA LEU A 270 8.57 -29.35 -10.30
C LEU A 270 8.41 -28.58 -8.98
N LEU A 271 7.26 -27.94 -8.79
CA LEU A 271 6.97 -27.16 -7.59
C LEU A 271 6.71 -28.06 -6.37
N ASP A 272 6.02 -29.18 -6.55
CA ASP A 272 5.83 -30.20 -5.51
C ASP A 272 7.16 -30.85 -5.11
N ALA A 273 8.02 -31.16 -6.10
CA ALA A 273 9.37 -31.66 -5.82
C ALA A 273 10.20 -30.63 -5.03
N LEU A 274 10.13 -29.35 -5.42
CA LEU A 274 10.81 -28.27 -4.72
C LEU A 274 10.34 -28.13 -3.26
N ASP A 275 9.03 -28.11 -3.02
CA ASP A 275 8.46 -27.99 -1.67
C ASP A 275 8.85 -29.14 -0.74
N ALA A 276 8.92 -30.35 -1.29
CA ALA A 276 9.33 -31.55 -0.55
C ALA A 276 10.84 -31.58 -0.25
N LEU A 277 11.66 -31.15 -1.21
CA LEU A 277 13.12 -31.20 -1.10
C LEU A 277 13.70 -30.06 -0.24
N LEU A 278 13.02 -28.91 -0.17
CA LEU A 278 13.55 -27.72 0.52
C LEU A 278 13.76 -27.98 2.03
N PRO A 279 15.01 -27.93 2.53
CA PRO A 279 15.31 -28.24 3.93
C PRO A 279 14.80 -27.14 4.89
N PRO A 280 14.60 -27.47 6.17
CA PRO A 280 14.41 -26.46 7.21
C PRO A 280 15.71 -25.68 7.46
N GLY A 281 15.61 -24.35 7.62
CA GLY A 281 16.74 -23.46 7.93
C GLY A 281 17.05 -22.41 6.86
N ASP A 282 17.92 -21.46 7.23
CA ASP A 282 18.24 -20.27 6.45
C ASP A 282 19.39 -20.46 5.44
N THR A 283 20.05 -21.62 5.44
CA THR A 283 21.16 -21.89 4.52
C THR A 283 20.64 -22.24 3.13
N ALA A 284 21.07 -21.48 2.12
CA ALA A 284 20.77 -21.78 0.73
C ALA A 284 21.19 -23.23 0.40
N PRO A 285 20.28 -24.08 -0.07
CA PRO A 285 20.61 -25.47 -0.38
C PRO A 285 21.56 -25.54 -1.58
N ASP A 286 22.69 -26.23 -1.43
CA ASP A 286 23.63 -26.54 -2.52
C ASP A 286 23.29 -27.89 -3.21
N ASP A 287 22.07 -28.38 -2.99
CA ASP A 287 21.59 -29.64 -3.55
C ASP A 287 21.13 -29.46 -5.00
N ASP A 288 21.68 -30.28 -5.89
CA ASP A 288 21.43 -30.22 -7.33
C ASP A 288 19.93 -30.26 -7.71
N PRO A 289 19.09 -31.15 -7.15
CA PRO A 289 17.68 -31.22 -7.51
C PRO A 289 16.90 -29.93 -7.19
N ILE A 290 17.17 -29.31 -6.04
CA ILE A 290 16.52 -28.07 -5.59
C ILE A 290 16.90 -26.91 -6.52
N ARG A 291 18.19 -26.84 -6.87
CA ARG A 291 18.71 -25.83 -7.79
C ARG A 291 18.08 -25.99 -9.18
N TRP A 292 17.96 -27.21 -9.70
CA TRP A 292 17.32 -27.47 -11.00
C TRP A 292 15.83 -27.12 -10.99
N ALA A 293 15.06 -27.57 -9.99
CA ALA A 293 13.63 -27.23 -9.90
C ALA A 293 13.41 -25.71 -9.83
N THR A 294 14.14 -25.03 -8.95
CA THR A 294 14.10 -23.57 -8.78
C THR A 294 14.42 -22.84 -10.09
N ARG A 295 15.57 -23.16 -10.70
CA ARG A 295 16.03 -22.47 -11.91
C ARG A 295 15.13 -22.76 -13.11
N LEU A 296 14.58 -23.96 -13.26
CA LEU A 296 13.65 -24.29 -14.35
C LEU A 296 12.36 -23.47 -14.23
N LEU A 297 11.76 -23.41 -13.04
CA LEU A 297 10.57 -22.58 -12.78
C LEU A 297 10.86 -21.09 -13.07
N ALA A 298 11.97 -20.57 -12.56
CA ALA A 298 12.35 -19.17 -12.70
C ALA A 298 12.74 -18.76 -14.13
N GLU A 299 13.20 -19.69 -14.96
CA GLU A 299 13.62 -19.42 -16.34
C GLU A 299 12.49 -19.67 -17.37
N VAL A 300 11.56 -20.61 -17.11
CA VAL A 300 10.46 -20.93 -18.03
C VAL A 300 9.34 -19.88 -17.93
N LEU A 301 8.88 -19.55 -16.72
CA LEU A 301 7.71 -18.68 -16.50
C LEU A 301 7.86 -17.24 -17.05
N PRO A 302 9.04 -16.58 -17.00
CA PRO A 302 9.20 -15.26 -17.62
C PRO A 302 9.36 -15.31 -19.14
N ARG A 303 9.67 -16.48 -19.72
CA ARG A 303 9.87 -16.66 -21.17
C ARG A 303 8.62 -17.06 -21.94
N VAL A 304 7.54 -17.44 -21.25
CA VAL A 304 6.25 -17.66 -21.93
C VAL A 304 5.65 -16.30 -22.37
N PRO A 305 5.06 -16.22 -23.58
CA PRO A 305 4.53 -14.97 -24.11
C PRO A 305 3.28 -14.48 -23.36
N ASP A 306 2.50 -15.41 -22.80
CA ASP A 306 1.37 -15.14 -21.92
C ASP A 306 1.45 -16.08 -20.71
N ALA A 307 1.58 -15.50 -19.52
CA ALA A 307 1.65 -16.26 -18.29
C ALA A 307 0.27 -16.53 -17.65
N THR A 308 -0.81 -15.96 -18.19
CA THR A 308 -2.19 -16.07 -17.64
C THR A 308 -2.67 -17.53 -17.50
N PRO A 309 -2.40 -18.46 -18.44
CA PRO A 309 -2.79 -19.86 -18.29
C PRO A 309 -2.14 -20.57 -17.08
N TYR A 310 -1.04 -20.01 -16.56
CA TYR A 310 -0.26 -20.56 -15.45
C TYR A 310 -0.56 -19.86 -14.11
N SER A 311 -1.60 -19.02 -14.03
CA SER A 311 -1.99 -18.30 -12.79
C SER A 311 -2.20 -19.23 -11.59
N ARG A 312 -2.65 -20.48 -11.81
CA ARG A 312 -2.79 -21.47 -10.72
C ARG A 312 -1.44 -21.86 -10.11
N VAL A 313 -0.45 -22.13 -10.96
CA VAL A 313 0.92 -22.48 -10.54
C VAL A 313 1.55 -21.29 -9.81
N LEU A 314 1.39 -20.08 -10.37
CA LEU A 314 1.90 -18.85 -9.77
C LEU A 314 1.27 -18.58 -8.41
N ARG A 315 -0.05 -18.74 -8.27
CA ARG A 315 -0.75 -18.61 -6.98
C ARG A 315 -0.25 -19.64 -5.98
N PHE A 316 -0.12 -20.90 -6.38
CA PHE A 316 0.43 -21.93 -5.50
C PHE A 316 1.86 -21.61 -5.07
N LEU A 317 2.69 -21.08 -5.97
CA LEU A 317 4.03 -20.60 -5.62
C LEU A 317 3.99 -19.44 -4.61
N THR A 318 3.06 -18.48 -4.73
CA THR A 318 2.91 -17.41 -3.71
C THR A 318 2.55 -17.98 -2.33
N GLU A 319 1.65 -18.96 -2.27
CA GLU A 319 1.24 -19.63 -1.04
C GLU A 319 2.42 -20.40 -0.41
N ARG A 320 3.22 -21.09 -1.24
CA ARG A 320 4.41 -21.82 -0.80
C ARG A 320 5.48 -20.89 -0.25
N ILE A 321 5.74 -19.76 -0.89
CA ILE A 321 6.67 -18.74 -0.40
C ILE A 321 6.27 -18.26 1.00
N GLY A 322 4.98 -17.98 1.21
CA GLY A 322 4.46 -17.62 2.54
C GLY A 322 4.66 -18.73 3.57
N ALA A 323 4.34 -19.97 3.20
CA ALA A 323 4.51 -21.14 4.06
C ALA A 323 5.99 -21.41 4.41
N TRP A 324 6.91 -21.27 3.44
CA TRP A 324 8.34 -21.43 3.66
C TRP A 324 8.87 -20.41 4.67
N ARG A 325 8.51 -19.12 4.53
CA ARG A 325 8.91 -18.09 5.51
C ARG A 325 8.32 -18.34 6.89
N ALA A 326 7.05 -18.72 6.97
CA ALA A 326 6.41 -19.06 8.25
C ALA A 326 7.06 -20.27 8.95
N GLN A 327 7.67 -21.17 8.18
CA GLN A 327 8.39 -22.35 8.69
C GLN A 327 9.90 -22.10 8.91
N GLY A 328 10.39 -20.88 8.73
CA GLY A 328 11.81 -20.55 8.85
C GLY A 328 12.68 -21.22 7.77
N ARG A 329 12.13 -21.42 6.57
CA ARG A 329 12.85 -21.90 5.39
C ARG A 329 13.26 -20.73 4.51
N ALA A 330 14.51 -20.72 4.03
CA ALA A 330 14.96 -19.73 3.06
C ALA A 330 14.20 -19.84 1.73
N VAL A 331 13.61 -18.73 1.28
CA VAL A 331 13.01 -18.62 -0.06
C VAL A 331 14.15 -18.54 -1.09
N PRO A 332 14.15 -19.37 -2.14
CA PRO A 332 15.16 -19.27 -3.19
C PRO A 332 15.19 -17.87 -3.82
N GLY A 333 16.40 -17.31 -3.99
CA GLY A 333 16.59 -15.93 -4.45
C GLY A 333 16.05 -15.66 -5.86
N GLU A 334 15.93 -16.69 -6.68
CA GLU A 334 15.36 -16.65 -8.01
C GLU A 334 13.86 -16.30 -8.01
N PHE A 335 13.14 -16.52 -6.91
CA PHE A 335 11.74 -16.11 -6.75
C PHE A 335 11.59 -14.73 -6.09
N GLY A 336 12.66 -13.93 -6.12
CA GLY A 336 12.67 -12.56 -5.62
C GLY A 336 11.78 -11.60 -6.43
N PRO A 337 11.72 -10.32 -6.03
CA PRO A 337 10.77 -9.37 -6.60
C PRO A 337 10.91 -9.15 -8.11
N ASP A 338 12.13 -9.21 -8.66
CA ASP A 338 12.36 -9.01 -10.10
C ASP A 338 11.78 -10.15 -10.96
N PHE A 339 11.67 -11.37 -10.44
CA PHE A 339 11.00 -12.48 -11.12
C PHE A 339 9.51 -12.15 -11.35
N TRP A 340 8.81 -11.69 -10.31
CA TRP A 340 7.38 -11.33 -10.39
C TRP A 340 7.14 -10.10 -11.26
N ALA A 341 8.09 -9.16 -11.28
CA ALA A 341 8.05 -8.00 -12.17
C ALA A 341 8.22 -8.38 -13.65
N ALA A 342 9.00 -9.42 -13.95
CA ALA A 342 9.29 -9.86 -15.33
C ALA A 342 8.19 -10.72 -15.97
N LEU A 343 7.20 -11.20 -15.20
CA LEU A 343 6.13 -12.05 -15.73
C LEU A 343 5.21 -11.29 -16.71
N GLN A 344 4.93 -11.93 -17.85
CA GLN A 344 4.02 -11.44 -18.88
C GLN A 344 2.56 -11.70 -18.47
N LEU A 345 2.06 -10.87 -17.56
CA LEU A 345 0.70 -10.96 -17.01
C LEU A 345 -0.09 -9.67 -17.24
N PRO A 346 -1.43 -9.77 -17.38
CA PRO A 346 -2.32 -8.64 -17.17
C PRO A 346 -2.08 -8.03 -15.80
N GLU A 347 -2.24 -6.71 -15.72
CA GLU A 347 -1.92 -5.96 -14.50
C GLU A 347 -2.74 -6.41 -13.29
N ALA A 348 -4.03 -6.68 -13.47
CA ALA A 348 -4.90 -7.17 -12.39
C ALA A 348 -4.40 -8.48 -11.77
N GLU A 349 -3.96 -9.44 -12.61
CA GLU A 349 -3.41 -10.73 -12.15
C GLU A 349 -2.06 -10.52 -11.44
N ARG A 350 -1.18 -9.69 -11.99
CA ARG A 350 0.10 -9.36 -11.35
C ARG A 350 -0.11 -8.76 -9.96
N PHE A 351 -1.06 -7.83 -9.82
CA PHE A 351 -1.35 -7.19 -8.53
C PHE A 351 -2.04 -8.13 -7.54
N ASP A 352 -2.86 -9.11 -7.96
CA ASP A 352 -3.36 -10.13 -7.02
C ASP A 352 -2.23 -11.02 -6.48
N LEU A 353 -1.26 -11.38 -7.33
CA LEU A 353 -0.09 -12.15 -6.90
C LEU A 353 0.81 -11.35 -5.95
N LEU A 354 1.11 -10.08 -6.29
CA LEU A 354 1.89 -9.20 -5.43
C LEU A 354 1.21 -8.96 -4.07
N ARG A 355 -0.13 -8.83 -4.05
CA ARG A 355 -0.92 -8.69 -2.81
C ARG A 355 -0.63 -9.83 -1.83
N ARG A 356 -0.59 -11.07 -2.33
CA ARG A 356 -0.32 -12.28 -1.53
C ARG A 356 1.14 -12.35 -1.06
N LEU A 357 2.06 -11.87 -1.89
CA LEU A 357 3.50 -11.93 -1.61
C LEU A 357 3.96 -10.86 -0.61
N VAL A 358 3.36 -9.68 -0.61
CA VAL A 358 3.72 -8.57 0.31
C VAL A 358 3.56 -8.98 1.77
N VAL A 359 2.63 -9.87 2.10
CA VAL A 359 2.48 -10.44 3.45
C VAL A 359 3.79 -11.07 3.94
N ALA A 360 4.52 -11.70 3.03
CA ALA A 360 5.74 -12.39 3.35
C ALA A 360 6.93 -11.44 3.52
N ASP A 361 6.85 -10.16 3.12
CA ASP A 361 8.00 -9.25 3.00
C ASP A 361 8.91 -9.22 4.24
N PRO A 362 10.25 -9.20 4.06
CA PRO A 362 11.18 -9.05 5.16
C PRO A 362 11.13 -7.65 5.77
N PRO A 363 11.62 -7.47 7.02
CA PRO A 363 11.81 -6.15 7.62
C PRO A 363 12.60 -5.19 6.72
N THR A 364 12.31 -3.90 6.88
CA THR A 364 12.94 -2.85 6.06
C THR A 364 14.46 -2.88 6.24
N GLY A 365 15.19 -3.12 5.14
CA GLY A 365 16.66 -3.15 5.12
C GLY A 365 17.28 -4.55 5.18
N GLU A 366 16.49 -5.61 5.37
CA GLU A 366 17.01 -6.99 5.50
C GLU A 366 16.95 -7.80 4.19
N GLY A 367 16.40 -7.24 3.12
CA GLY A 367 16.35 -7.91 1.82
C GLY A 367 15.45 -7.22 0.80
N PRO A 368 15.36 -7.77 -0.42
CA PRO A 368 14.49 -7.23 -1.46
C PRO A 368 13.01 -7.50 -1.12
N ARG A 369 12.15 -6.48 -1.26
CA ARG A 369 10.72 -6.56 -0.92
C ARG A 369 9.83 -6.52 -2.16
N TYR A 370 8.72 -7.23 -2.11
CA TYR A 370 7.68 -7.18 -3.13
C TYR A 370 6.98 -5.82 -3.14
N LEU A 371 6.86 -5.17 -1.98
CA LEU A 371 6.33 -3.80 -1.88
C LEU A 371 7.18 -2.79 -2.69
N ASP A 372 8.49 -3.00 -2.83
CA ASP A 372 9.36 -2.14 -3.65
C ASP A 372 9.06 -2.31 -5.16
N VAL A 373 8.61 -3.48 -5.61
CA VAL A 373 8.12 -3.68 -6.98
C VAL A 373 6.81 -2.93 -7.19
N VAL A 374 5.88 -3.02 -6.25
CA VAL A 374 4.60 -2.29 -6.30
C VAL A 374 4.84 -0.78 -6.38
N SER A 375 5.76 -0.26 -5.56
CA SER A 375 6.15 1.16 -5.61
C SER A 375 6.75 1.54 -6.97
N ARG A 376 7.68 0.74 -7.53
CA ARG A 376 8.25 0.99 -8.87
C ARG A 376 7.19 0.99 -9.97
N LEU A 377 6.25 0.05 -9.94
CA LEU A 377 5.15 -0.03 -10.91
C LEU A 377 4.20 1.18 -10.79
N LEU A 378 3.85 1.58 -9.56
CA LEU A 378 3.03 2.76 -9.30
C LEU A 378 3.69 4.05 -9.79
N VAL A 379 5.02 4.16 -9.70
CA VAL A 379 5.77 5.30 -10.24
C VAL A 379 5.79 5.29 -11.77
N ALA A 380 5.89 4.11 -12.39
CA ALA A 380 5.97 3.97 -13.84
C ALA A 380 4.63 4.25 -14.53
N ASP A 381 3.52 3.76 -13.98
CA ASP A 381 2.16 4.00 -14.49
C ASP A 381 1.17 4.17 -13.32
N PRO A 382 1.04 5.38 -12.75
CA PRO A 382 0.14 5.61 -11.64
C PRO A 382 -1.32 5.41 -12.03
N THR A 383 -1.69 5.70 -13.28
CA THR A 383 -3.10 5.68 -13.73
C THR A 383 -3.65 4.26 -13.79
N ALA A 384 -2.83 3.29 -14.21
CA ALA A 384 -3.24 1.90 -14.30
C ALA A 384 -3.18 1.17 -12.94
N VAL A 385 -2.20 1.54 -12.09
CA VAL A 385 -1.93 0.88 -10.81
C VAL A 385 -2.86 1.32 -9.68
N GLN A 386 -3.22 2.61 -9.60
CA GLN A 386 -4.04 3.12 -8.50
C GLN A 386 -5.35 2.35 -8.29
N PRO A 387 -6.16 2.02 -9.34
CA PRO A 387 -7.34 1.18 -9.18
C PRO A 387 -7.05 -0.25 -8.73
N GLN A 388 -5.86 -0.80 -8.98
CA GLN A 388 -5.48 -2.12 -8.48
C GLN A 388 -5.20 -2.07 -6.97
N LEU A 389 -4.55 -1.01 -6.49
CA LEU A 389 -4.25 -0.83 -5.07
C LEU A 389 -5.50 -0.54 -4.24
N THR A 390 -6.52 0.13 -4.78
CA THR A 390 -7.78 0.30 -4.03
C THR A 390 -8.49 -1.02 -3.77
N ARG A 391 -8.31 -2.04 -4.63
CA ARG A 391 -8.83 -3.41 -4.37
C ARG A 391 -8.16 -4.09 -3.18
N TRP A 392 -6.96 -3.67 -2.80
CA TRP A 392 -6.25 -4.21 -1.63
C TRP A 392 -6.84 -3.71 -0.31
N PHE A 393 -7.70 -2.69 -0.33
CA PHE A 393 -8.29 -2.15 0.90
C PHE A 393 -9.15 -3.15 1.70
N HIS A 394 -9.62 -4.21 1.05
CA HIS A 394 -10.36 -5.30 1.68
C HIS A 394 -9.46 -6.37 2.34
N ASP A 395 -8.15 -6.25 2.20
CA ASP A 395 -7.19 -7.24 2.71
C ASP A 395 -6.54 -6.77 4.01
N ASP A 396 -7.11 -7.23 5.14
CA ASP A 396 -6.59 -6.95 6.47
C ASP A 396 -5.55 -7.98 6.94
N THR A 397 -4.93 -8.74 6.02
CA THR A 397 -3.86 -9.67 6.38
C THR A 397 -2.64 -8.90 6.93
N PRO A 398 -2.14 -9.24 8.14
CA PRO A 398 -1.00 -8.55 8.74
C PRO A 398 0.30 -8.87 8.01
N LEU A 399 1.20 -7.90 7.93
CA LEU A 399 2.53 -8.07 7.33
C LEU A 399 3.48 -8.72 8.34
N VAL A 400 4.26 -9.71 7.91
CA VAL A 400 5.22 -10.41 8.79
C VAL A 400 6.27 -9.44 9.35
N ALA A 401 6.79 -8.53 8.52
CA ALA A 401 7.75 -7.51 8.90
C ALA A 401 7.21 -6.46 9.89
N THR A 402 5.90 -6.23 9.92
CA THR A 402 5.27 -5.17 10.72
C THR A 402 3.86 -5.62 11.07
N PRO A 403 3.67 -6.38 12.16
CA PRO A 403 2.39 -6.98 12.52
C PRO A 403 1.26 -5.97 12.75
N ASP A 404 1.59 -4.72 13.07
CA ASP A 404 0.64 -3.61 13.23
C ASP A 404 0.14 -3.03 11.89
N ALA A 405 0.76 -3.42 10.78
CA ALA A 405 0.38 -3.03 9.42
C ALA A 405 -0.26 -4.22 8.69
N THR A 406 -1.29 -3.93 7.91
CA THR A 406 -1.94 -4.87 6.98
C THR A 406 -1.63 -4.54 5.53
N VAL A 407 -1.90 -5.48 4.63
CA VAL A 407 -1.86 -5.25 3.17
C VAL A 407 -2.67 -4.01 2.77
N ALA A 408 -3.87 -3.83 3.34
CA ALA A 408 -4.69 -2.65 3.11
C ALA A 408 -4.02 -1.34 3.58
N THR A 409 -3.40 -1.32 4.77
CA THR A 409 -2.66 -0.13 5.24
C THR A 409 -1.43 0.17 4.40
N ALA A 410 -0.74 -0.85 3.90
CA ALA A 410 0.40 -0.69 3.01
C ALA A 410 -0.01 -0.09 1.66
N ALA A 411 -1.14 -0.55 1.08
CA ALA A 411 -1.69 0.04 -0.13
C ALA A 411 -2.07 1.52 0.09
N GLN A 412 -2.74 1.84 1.20
CA GLN A 412 -3.10 3.21 1.55
C GLN A 412 -1.87 4.10 1.72
N ALA A 413 -0.82 3.60 2.38
CA ALA A 413 0.45 4.31 2.55
C ALA A 413 1.18 4.56 1.21
N LEU A 414 1.20 3.57 0.31
CA LEU A 414 1.77 3.73 -1.03
C LEU A 414 1.03 4.77 -1.87
N LEU A 415 -0.31 4.72 -1.86
CA LEU A 415 -1.14 5.70 -2.57
C LEU A 415 -0.95 7.11 -2.01
N HIS A 416 -0.85 7.28 -0.68
CA HIS A 416 -0.53 8.57 -0.07
C HIS A 416 0.89 9.04 -0.43
N THR A 417 1.88 8.17 -0.33
CA THR A 417 3.29 8.49 -0.61
C THR A 417 3.49 8.96 -2.06
N HIS A 418 2.88 8.25 -3.02
CA HIS A 418 3.01 8.55 -4.45
C HIS A 418 1.86 9.38 -5.03
N ARG A 419 1.04 10.01 -4.17
CA ARG A 419 -0.20 10.73 -4.56
C ARG A 419 -0.01 11.73 -5.71
N ARG A 420 1.14 12.41 -5.76
CA ARG A 420 1.44 13.47 -6.73
C ARG A 420 1.62 12.97 -8.17
N GLY A 421 1.80 11.66 -8.40
CA GLY A 421 2.00 11.10 -9.74
C GLY A 421 0.79 11.23 -10.66
N ALA A 422 -0.42 11.04 -10.11
CA ALA A 422 -1.69 11.21 -10.83
C ALA A 422 -2.83 11.48 -9.83
N LEU A 423 -2.87 12.70 -9.27
CA LEU A 423 -3.89 13.07 -8.27
C LEU A 423 -5.31 13.00 -8.83
N HIS A 424 -5.50 13.33 -10.11
CA HIS A 424 -6.81 13.27 -10.74
C HIS A 424 -7.34 11.82 -10.72
N ASP A 425 -6.60 10.89 -11.31
CA ASP A 425 -7.01 9.48 -11.40
C ASP A 425 -7.14 8.85 -10.01
N LEU A 426 -6.29 9.27 -9.06
CA LEU A 426 -6.37 8.83 -7.67
C LEU A 426 -7.71 9.20 -7.04
N THR A 427 -8.15 10.45 -7.18
CA THR A 427 -9.45 10.86 -6.61
C THR A 427 -10.61 10.07 -7.21
N GLU A 428 -10.57 9.78 -8.51
CA GLU A 428 -11.58 8.95 -9.18
C GLU A 428 -11.55 7.49 -8.68
N ALA A 429 -10.37 6.88 -8.59
CA ALA A 429 -10.22 5.51 -8.10
C ALA A 429 -10.66 5.36 -6.63
N LEU A 430 -10.40 6.36 -5.78
CA LEU A 430 -10.79 6.33 -4.37
C LEU A 430 -12.30 6.48 -4.20
N VAL A 431 -12.95 7.40 -4.92
CA VAL A 431 -14.42 7.56 -4.83
C VAL A 431 -15.15 6.33 -5.38
N ASP A 432 -14.64 5.73 -6.47
CA ASP A 432 -15.21 4.52 -7.06
C ASP A 432 -15.02 3.28 -6.18
N SER A 433 -13.99 3.26 -5.33
CA SER A 433 -13.78 2.14 -4.40
C SER A 433 -14.87 2.02 -3.34
N ALA A 434 -15.56 3.12 -3.01
CA ALA A 434 -16.57 3.22 -1.95
C ALA A 434 -16.15 2.54 -0.62
N HIS A 435 -14.85 2.60 -0.30
CA HIS A 435 -14.26 1.93 0.86
C HIS A 435 -13.86 2.94 1.94
N ARG A 436 -14.03 2.57 3.21
CA ARG A 436 -13.68 3.43 4.37
C ARG A 436 -12.25 3.98 4.32
N ARG A 437 -11.28 3.14 3.93
CA ARG A 437 -9.87 3.54 3.76
C ARG A 437 -9.67 4.55 2.62
N GLY A 438 -10.47 4.42 1.56
CA GLY A 438 -10.53 5.40 0.48
C GLY A 438 -11.05 6.74 0.99
N ASP A 439 -12.09 6.72 1.83
CA ASP A 439 -12.64 7.92 2.45
C ASP A 439 -11.67 8.61 3.41
N GLU A 440 -10.90 7.82 4.18
CA GLU A 440 -9.83 8.32 5.04
C GLU A 440 -8.73 9.00 4.21
N LEU A 441 -8.31 8.39 3.10
CA LEU A 441 -7.31 9.00 2.22
C LEU A 441 -7.84 10.25 1.50
N LEU A 442 -9.08 10.24 1.02
CA LEU A 442 -9.72 11.44 0.44
C LEU A 442 -9.87 12.56 1.47
N ALA A 443 -10.10 12.23 2.75
CA ALA A 443 -10.11 13.22 3.83
C ALA A 443 -8.74 13.88 4.01
N VAL A 444 -7.66 13.09 4.01
CA VAL A 444 -6.29 13.61 4.08
C VAL A 444 -5.96 14.48 2.86
N LEU A 445 -6.35 14.05 1.66
CA LEU A 445 -6.15 14.82 0.43
C LEU A 445 -6.95 16.14 0.42
N ALA A 446 -8.12 16.19 1.07
CA ALA A 446 -8.90 17.41 1.20
C ALA A 446 -8.18 18.52 1.97
N GLU A 447 -7.28 18.15 2.89
CA GLU A 447 -6.46 19.08 3.67
C GLU A 447 -5.12 19.38 3.00
N GLU A 448 -4.43 18.35 2.49
CA GLU A 448 -3.08 18.46 1.93
C GLU A 448 -3.04 18.98 0.49
N GLU A 449 -4.02 18.60 -0.34
CA GLU A 449 -4.05 18.86 -1.79
C GLU A 449 -5.41 19.49 -2.23
N PRO A 450 -5.82 20.63 -1.63
CA PRO A 450 -7.17 21.17 -1.76
C PRO A 450 -7.57 21.49 -3.21
N SER A 451 -6.63 21.97 -4.04
CA SER A 451 -6.92 22.31 -5.43
C SER A 451 -7.25 21.07 -6.29
N ALA A 452 -6.65 19.91 -5.99
CA ALA A 452 -6.97 18.67 -6.68
C ALA A 452 -8.37 18.18 -6.32
N VAL A 453 -8.73 18.24 -5.04
CA VAL A 453 -10.06 17.85 -4.57
C VAL A 453 -11.14 18.82 -5.08
N CYS A 454 -10.87 20.13 -5.16
CA CYS A 454 -11.83 21.09 -5.74
C CYS A 454 -12.17 20.76 -7.20
N ARG A 455 -11.18 20.36 -8.02
CA ARG A 455 -11.42 19.91 -9.40
C ARG A 455 -12.23 18.61 -9.47
N ALA A 456 -11.96 17.67 -8.56
CA ALA A 456 -12.71 16.42 -8.48
C ALA A 456 -14.18 16.68 -8.06
N VAL A 457 -14.38 17.52 -7.04
CA VAL A 457 -15.70 17.94 -6.56
C VAL A 457 -16.52 18.61 -7.67
N ASP A 458 -15.93 19.53 -8.44
CA ASP A 458 -16.61 20.17 -9.56
C ASP A 458 -17.06 19.14 -10.61
N ARG A 459 -16.18 18.20 -11.01
CA ARG A 459 -16.58 17.12 -11.93
C ARG A 459 -17.69 16.23 -11.35
N TRP A 460 -17.57 15.84 -10.08
CA TRP A 460 -18.53 14.94 -9.43
C TRP A 460 -19.90 15.59 -9.24
N ALA A 461 -19.96 16.92 -9.02
CA ALA A 461 -21.22 17.66 -8.92
C ALA A 461 -21.98 17.65 -10.25
N HIS A 462 -21.26 17.67 -11.38
CA HIS A 462 -21.85 17.60 -12.71
C HIS A 462 -22.23 16.18 -13.16
N ASP A 463 -21.75 15.13 -12.47
CA ASP A 463 -22.00 13.72 -12.81
C ASP A 463 -23.49 13.33 -12.67
N GLU A 464 -23.94 12.42 -13.53
CA GLU A 464 -25.31 11.90 -13.54
C GLU A 464 -25.60 10.97 -12.35
N ARG A 465 -24.57 10.31 -11.81
CA ARG A 465 -24.70 9.35 -10.71
C ARG A 465 -24.90 10.06 -9.37
N PRO A 466 -26.00 9.79 -8.62
CA PRO A 466 -26.25 10.45 -7.33
C PRO A 466 -25.14 10.24 -6.29
N ALA A 467 -24.52 9.06 -6.26
CA ALA A 467 -23.44 8.75 -5.33
C ALA A 467 -22.24 9.70 -5.48
N ARG A 468 -21.89 10.06 -6.72
CA ARG A 468 -20.80 11.01 -7.00
C ARG A 468 -21.14 12.42 -6.54
N ARG A 469 -22.41 12.85 -6.66
CA ARG A 469 -22.86 14.15 -6.15
C ARG A 469 -22.84 14.23 -4.63
N VAL A 470 -23.22 13.15 -3.95
CA VAL A 470 -23.07 13.05 -2.49
C VAL A 470 -21.59 13.18 -2.09
N ALA A 471 -20.69 12.50 -2.80
CA ALA A 471 -19.24 12.62 -2.58
C ALA A 471 -18.75 14.05 -2.86
N ALA A 472 -19.22 14.70 -3.93
CA ALA A 472 -18.91 16.09 -4.27
C ALA A 472 -19.21 17.02 -3.10
N LEU A 473 -20.39 16.91 -2.51
CA LEU A 473 -20.77 17.72 -1.36
C LEU A 473 -19.91 17.39 -0.13
N ALA A 474 -19.77 16.10 0.21
CA ALA A 474 -19.05 15.66 1.39
C ALA A 474 -17.58 16.12 1.38
N TYR A 475 -16.88 15.93 0.27
CA TYR A 475 -15.49 16.33 0.13
C TYR A 475 -15.34 17.83 -0.14
N GLY A 476 -16.30 18.47 -0.81
CA GLY A 476 -16.34 19.92 -0.94
C GLY A 476 -16.39 20.63 0.43
N LEU A 477 -17.25 20.15 1.35
CA LEU A 477 -17.34 20.69 2.71
C LEU A 477 -16.06 20.47 3.52
N ARG A 478 -15.37 19.35 3.34
CA ARG A 478 -14.09 19.05 4.00
C ARG A 478 -12.95 19.89 3.45
N THR A 479 -12.90 20.13 2.14
CA THR A 479 -11.84 20.92 1.50
C THR A 479 -12.03 22.43 1.70
N ALA A 480 -13.27 22.93 1.81
CA ALA A 480 -13.57 24.35 1.87
C ALA A 480 -12.76 25.18 2.91
N PRO A 481 -12.48 24.71 4.14
CA PRO A 481 -11.63 25.43 5.09
C PRO A 481 -10.16 25.59 4.66
N HIS A 482 -9.67 24.71 3.77
CA HIS A 482 -8.27 24.65 3.33
C HIS A 482 -8.02 25.43 2.03
N VAL A 483 -9.08 25.88 1.35
CA VAL A 483 -9.00 26.64 0.10
C VAL A 483 -8.43 28.04 0.28
N ARG A 484 -7.36 28.36 -0.47
CA ARG A 484 -6.69 29.67 -0.43
C ARG A 484 -6.79 30.45 -1.74
N THR A 485 -6.89 29.78 -2.88
CA THR A 485 -6.90 30.40 -4.21
C THR A 485 -8.33 30.79 -4.64
N ASP A 486 -8.46 31.79 -5.50
CA ASP A 486 -9.76 32.17 -6.05
C ASP A 486 -10.30 31.15 -7.05
N ALA A 487 -9.42 30.49 -7.81
CA ALA A 487 -9.80 29.42 -8.74
C ALA A 487 -10.45 28.23 -8.03
N ASP A 488 -9.91 27.83 -6.87
CA ASP A 488 -10.48 26.75 -6.07
C ASP A 488 -11.84 27.15 -5.47
N ARG A 489 -12.00 28.42 -5.06
CA ARG A 489 -13.31 28.95 -4.61
C ARG A 489 -14.33 28.95 -5.74
N GLU A 490 -13.91 29.29 -6.95
CA GLU A 490 -14.76 29.28 -8.14
C GLU A 490 -15.26 27.87 -8.47
N LEU A 491 -14.39 26.86 -8.39
CA LEU A 491 -14.77 25.45 -8.57
C LEU A 491 -15.80 24.99 -7.53
N LEU A 492 -15.58 25.30 -6.24
CA LEU A 492 -16.56 24.96 -5.19
C LEU A 492 -17.88 25.72 -5.35
N ARG A 493 -17.82 26.98 -5.81
CA ARG A 493 -19.02 27.77 -6.10
C ARG A 493 -19.81 27.16 -7.26
N SER A 494 -19.13 26.84 -8.36
CA SER A 494 -19.69 26.16 -9.53
C SER A 494 -20.41 24.87 -9.12
N ALA A 495 -19.70 24.00 -8.40
CA ALA A 495 -20.25 22.75 -7.88
C ALA A 495 -21.51 22.96 -7.00
N ALA A 496 -21.46 23.91 -6.06
CA ALA A 496 -22.58 24.17 -5.17
C ALA A 496 -23.80 24.77 -5.88
N VAL A 497 -23.58 25.63 -6.88
CA VAL A 497 -24.67 26.17 -7.72
C VAL A 497 -25.32 25.05 -8.53
N GLU A 498 -24.55 24.15 -9.11
CA GLU A 498 -25.08 23.01 -9.87
C GLU A 498 -25.93 22.08 -8.99
N LEU A 499 -25.45 21.76 -7.78
CA LEU A 499 -26.20 20.94 -6.82
C LEU A 499 -27.50 21.61 -6.37
N LEU A 500 -27.53 22.94 -6.22
CA LEU A 500 -28.74 23.69 -5.86
C LEU A 500 -29.74 23.80 -7.03
N ALA A 501 -29.25 23.91 -8.26
CA ALA A 501 -30.09 24.02 -9.44
C ALA A 501 -30.90 22.74 -9.69
N ARG A 502 -30.40 21.59 -9.24
CA ARG A 502 -31.02 20.28 -9.42
C ARG A 502 -32.11 20.03 -8.36
N PRO A 503 -33.39 19.90 -8.75
CA PRO A 503 -34.49 19.69 -7.79
C PRO A 503 -34.47 18.29 -7.15
N ALA A 504 -33.89 17.29 -7.84
CA ALA A 504 -33.79 15.92 -7.33
C ALA A 504 -32.83 15.79 -6.13
N ASP A 505 -31.91 16.75 -5.96
CA ASP A 505 -30.87 16.72 -4.93
C ASP A 505 -31.22 17.61 -3.73
N VAL A 506 -32.51 17.70 -3.36
CA VAL A 506 -32.99 18.56 -2.25
C VAL A 506 -32.31 18.25 -0.91
N THR A 507 -31.89 16.99 -0.73
CA THR A 507 -31.13 16.52 0.44
C THR A 507 -29.66 16.96 0.42
N LEU A 508 -29.19 17.66 -0.61
CA LEU A 508 -27.83 18.21 -0.69
C LEU A 508 -27.84 19.74 -0.59
N HIS A 509 -29.01 20.38 -0.69
CA HIS A 509 -29.14 21.84 -0.79
C HIS A 509 -28.58 22.56 0.44
N SER A 510 -28.83 22.06 1.65
CA SER A 510 -28.33 22.70 2.87
C SER A 510 -26.80 22.68 2.96
N GLY A 511 -26.16 21.59 2.52
CA GLY A 511 -24.71 21.54 2.42
C GLY A 511 -24.17 22.43 1.30
N ALA A 512 -24.86 22.52 0.17
CA ALA A 512 -24.48 23.42 -0.92
C ALA A 512 -24.56 24.91 -0.50
N LEU A 513 -25.59 25.29 0.27
CA LEU A 513 -25.67 26.61 0.90
C LEU A 513 -24.48 26.86 1.84
N ALA A 514 -24.02 25.85 2.58
CA ALA A 514 -22.87 25.98 3.46
C ALA A 514 -21.59 26.33 2.68
N LEU A 515 -21.40 25.80 1.47
CA LEU A 515 -20.29 26.16 0.57
C LEU A 515 -20.42 27.61 0.07
N LEU A 516 -21.62 28.00 -0.38
CA LEU A 516 -21.86 29.34 -0.94
C LEU A 516 -21.79 30.46 0.10
N VAL A 517 -22.09 30.19 1.37
CA VAL A 517 -21.94 31.18 2.46
C VAL A 517 -20.46 31.39 2.82
N ARG A 518 -19.62 30.35 2.69
CA ARG A 518 -18.18 30.48 2.90
C ARG A 518 -17.53 31.37 1.84
N ASP A 519 -17.96 31.25 0.58
CA ASP A 519 -17.47 32.08 -0.53
C ASP A 519 -17.88 33.57 -0.37
N PRO A 520 -16.92 34.52 -0.28
CA PRO A 520 -17.24 35.93 -0.09
C PRO A 520 -18.10 36.55 -1.19
N GLN A 521 -18.01 36.07 -2.43
CA GLN A 521 -18.74 36.65 -3.57
C GLN A 521 -20.23 36.28 -3.54
N THR A 522 -20.55 35.04 -3.15
CA THR A 522 -21.95 34.58 -3.11
C THR A 522 -22.60 34.73 -1.74
N ARG A 523 -21.82 34.95 -0.67
CA ARG A 523 -22.29 35.00 0.73
C ARG A 523 -23.56 35.84 0.92
N THR A 524 -23.54 37.11 0.50
CA THR A 524 -24.66 38.04 0.74
C THR A 524 -25.98 37.54 0.14
N ARG A 525 -25.92 36.83 -0.99
CA ARG A 525 -27.12 36.31 -1.68
C ARG A 525 -27.73 35.11 -0.97
N TYR A 526 -26.91 34.18 -0.47
CA TYR A 526 -27.39 32.90 0.08
C TYR A 526 -27.44 32.86 1.61
N LEU A 527 -26.86 33.85 2.30
CA LEU A 527 -26.83 33.91 3.76
C LEU A 527 -28.23 33.85 4.41
N PRO A 528 -29.26 34.60 3.97
CA PRO A 528 -30.58 34.54 4.61
C PRO A 528 -31.17 33.13 4.63
N GLN A 529 -31.13 32.44 3.49
CA GLN A 529 -31.64 31.07 3.36
C GLN A 529 -30.87 30.08 4.23
N ALA A 530 -29.54 30.23 4.33
CA ALA A 530 -28.72 29.41 5.21
C ALA A 530 -29.06 29.65 6.70
N LEU A 531 -29.21 30.92 7.13
CA LEU A 531 -29.53 31.24 8.52
C LEU A 531 -30.88 30.66 8.95
N GLU A 532 -31.89 30.68 8.07
CA GLU A 532 -33.19 30.05 8.32
C GLU A 532 -33.06 28.53 8.54
N ARG A 533 -32.36 27.83 7.65
CA ARG A 533 -32.14 26.37 7.76
C ARG A 533 -31.32 25.99 8.98
N PHE A 534 -30.32 26.80 9.33
CA PHE A 534 -29.50 26.59 10.52
C PHE A 534 -30.31 26.78 11.80
N ALA A 535 -31.11 27.85 11.88
CA ALA A 535 -31.99 28.11 13.02
C ALA A 535 -33.04 27.00 13.19
N ALA A 536 -33.57 26.46 12.09
CA ALA A 536 -34.47 25.31 12.07
C ALA A 536 -33.80 24.00 12.50
N GLY A 537 -32.47 23.95 12.51
CA GLY A 537 -31.72 22.82 13.05
C GLY A 537 -31.29 21.77 12.04
N ASP A 538 -31.13 22.15 10.79
CA ASP A 538 -30.68 21.25 9.73
C ASP A 538 -29.25 20.74 10.00
N PRO A 539 -29.04 19.42 10.14
CA PRO A 539 -27.72 18.86 10.45
C PRO A 539 -26.71 19.01 9.29
N GLN A 540 -27.16 19.25 8.06
CA GLN A 540 -26.29 19.39 6.90
C GLN A 540 -25.68 20.77 6.76
N LEU A 541 -26.11 21.73 7.58
CA LEU A 541 -25.58 23.08 7.61
C LEU A 541 -24.72 23.27 8.89
N PRO A 542 -23.41 22.96 8.84
CA PRO A 542 -22.56 23.02 10.02
C PRO A 542 -22.35 24.47 10.47
N ALA A 543 -22.34 24.68 11.79
CA ALA A 543 -22.06 25.98 12.41
C ALA A 543 -20.74 26.61 11.92
N SER A 544 -19.74 25.78 11.57
CA SER A 544 -18.45 26.22 11.06
C SER A 544 -18.53 26.97 9.73
N ALA A 545 -19.54 26.69 8.90
CA ALA A 545 -19.76 27.41 7.64
C ALA A 545 -20.23 28.85 7.89
N LEU A 546 -21.06 29.06 8.91
CA LEU A 546 -21.59 30.38 9.26
C LEU A 546 -20.56 31.25 10.00
N VAL A 547 -19.64 30.64 10.75
CA VAL A 547 -18.56 31.38 11.42
C VAL A 547 -17.71 32.16 10.42
N ALA A 548 -17.52 31.66 9.19
CA ALA A 548 -16.80 32.39 8.13
C ALA A 548 -17.52 33.69 7.68
N ALA A 549 -18.81 33.84 7.97
CA ALA A 549 -19.58 35.04 7.67
C ALA A 549 -19.56 36.08 8.81
N LEU A 550 -19.14 35.70 10.03
CA LEU A 550 -19.21 36.57 11.23
C LEU A 550 -18.48 37.90 11.06
N ASP A 551 -17.34 37.92 10.36
CA ASP A 551 -16.57 39.16 10.14
C ASP A 551 -17.32 40.17 9.27
N THR A 552 -18.22 39.68 8.41
CA THR A 552 -18.97 40.52 7.45
C THR A 552 -20.41 40.78 7.86
N HIS A 553 -21.06 39.83 8.54
CA HIS A 553 -22.48 39.87 8.90
C HIS A 553 -22.67 39.38 10.35
N PRO A 554 -22.10 40.07 11.35
CA PRO A 554 -22.08 39.57 12.73
C PRO A 554 -23.48 39.50 13.36
N ASP A 555 -24.35 40.48 13.11
CA ASP A 555 -25.68 40.52 13.75
C ASP A 555 -26.59 39.37 13.26
N PRO A 556 -26.80 39.18 11.95
CA PRO A 556 -27.68 38.12 11.46
C PRO A 556 -27.19 36.72 11.84
N VAL A 557 -25.88 36.51 11.84
CA VAL A 557 -25.29 35.21 12.21
C VAL A 557 -25.48 34.95 13.71
N LEU A 558 -25.14 35.90 14.58
CA LEU A 558 -25.31 35.73 16.02
C LEU A 558 -26.79 35.55 16.41
N ASP A 559 -27.72 36.19 15.71
CA ASP A 559 -29.17 35.99 15.91
C ASP A 559 -29.61 34.57 15.54
N ALA A 560 -29.08 33.99 14.46
CA ALA A 560 -29.36 32.60 14.11
C ALA A 560 -28.77 31.61 15.14
N PHE A 561 -27.55 31.85 15.63
CA PHE A 561 -26.96 31.07 16.73
C PHE A 561 -27.80 31.19 18.01
N ARG A 562 -28.31 32.38 18.33
CA ARG A 562 -29.21 32.59 19.46
C ARG A 562 -30.48 31.78 19.33
N THR A 563 -31.13 31.79 18.17
CA THR A 563 -32.33 30.99 17.91
C THR A 563 -32.03 29.50 18.05
N ARG A 564 -30.94 29.02 17.44
CA ARG A 564 -30.53 27.61 17.50
C ARG A 564 -30.24 27.12 18.92
N LEU A 565 -29.51 27.91 19.71
CA LEU A 565 -29.12 27.56 21.07
C LEU A 565 -30.30 27.61 22.07
N ARG A 566 -31.33 28.41 21.77
CA ARG A 566 -32.57 28.44 22.58
C ARG A 566 -33.45 27.20 22.35
N THR A 567 -33.41 26.60 21.16
CA THR A 567 -34.22 25.40 20.83
C THR A 567 -33.83 24.18 21.68
N PRO A 568 -34.77 23.52 22.38
CA PRO A 568 -34.50 22.32 23.18
C PRO A 568 -33.86 21.20 22.34
N GLY A 569 -32.89 20.50 22.92
CA GLY A 569 -32.19 19.40 22.23
C GLY A 569 -31.10 19.83 21.22
N ALA A 570 -30.78 21.13 21.13
CA ALA A 570 -29.63 21.58 20.36
C ALA A 570 -28.33 20.96 20.87
N ASP A 571 -27.54 20.40 19.96
CA ASP A 571 -26.26 19.80 20.24
C ASP A 571 -25.20 20.87 20.55
N GLY A 572 -24.26 20.55 21.45
CA GLY A 572 -23.16 21.46 21.82
C GLY A 572 -22.21 21.83 20.67
N ALA A 573 -22.43 21.36 19.44
CA ALA A 573 -21.58 21.65 18.28
C ALA A 573 -21.54 23.15 17.93
N ALA A 574 -22.67 23.85 18.07
CA ALA A 574 -22.73 25.29 17.83
C ALA A 574 -21.83 26.06 18.82
N LEU A 575 -21.91 25.74 20.13
CA LEU A 575 -21.04 26.33 21.14
C LEU A 575 -19.57 25.97 20.91
N ARG A 576 -19.26 24.71 20.61
CA ARG A 576 -17.88 24.29 20.29
C ARG A 576 -17.29 25.07 19.12
N THR A 577 -18.09 25.36 18.11
CA THR A 577 -17.63 26.13 16.94
C THR A 577 -17.40 27.61 17.31
N LEU A 578 -18.27 28.21 18.12
CA LEU A 578 -18.08 29.57 18.61
C LEU A 578 -16.84 29.73 19.50
N ALA A 579 -16.35 28.64 20.11
CA ALA A 579 -15.11 28.67 20.89
C ALA A 579 -13.91 29.14 20.04
N GLU A 580 -13.87 28.74 18.77
CA GLU A 580 -12.77 29.08 17.85
C GLU A 580 -12.73 30.57 17.45
N VAL A 581 -13.76 31.35 17.76
CA VAL A 581 -13.87 32.77 17.39
C VAL A 581 -13.04 33.64 18.35
N THR A 582 -11.76 33.82 18.05
CA THR A 582 -10.81 34.51 18.94
C THR A 582 -10.74 36.03 18.75
N THR A 583 -11.31 36.58 17.67
CA THR A 583 -11.35 38.02 17.39
C THR A 583 -11.96 38.80 18.57
N PRO A 584 -11.25 39.73 19.24
CA PRO A 584 -11.68 40.31 20.52
C PRO A 584 -13.08 40.95 20.51
N ALA A 585 -13.44 41.65 19.43
CA ALA A 585 -14.75 42.28 19.30
C ALA A 585 -15.88 41.25 19.18
N LEU A 586 -15.72 40.23 18.34
CA LEU A 586 -16.68 39.15 18.18
C LEU A 586 -16.75 38.25 19.41
N ALA A 587 -15.60 37.94 20.02
CA ALA A 587 -15.52 37.15 21.24
C ALA A 587 -16.35 37.76 22.37
N ARG A 588 -16.30 39.09 22.57
CA ARG A 588 -17.15 39.78 23.55
C ARG A 588 -18.64 39.56 23.27
N ARG A 589 -19.06 39.71 22.01
CA ARG A 589 -20.47 39.48 21.61
C ARG A 589 -20.90 38.03 21.81
N VAL A 590 -20.02 37.07 21.50
CA VAL A 590 -20.24 35.64 21.78
C VAL A 590 -20.36 35.38 23.28
N THR A 591 -19.54 36.01 24.12
CA THR A 591 -19.66 35.84 25.58
C THR A 591 -20.99 36.35 26.13
N THR A 592 -21.54 37.44 25.58
CA THR A 592 -22.90 37.90 25.90
C THR A 592 -23.94 36.87 25.51
N LEU A 593 -23.86 36.32 24.30
CA LEU A 593 -24.75 35.26 23.84
C LEU A 593 -24.69 34.02 24.73
N VAL A 594 -23.49 33.57 25.14
CA VAL A 594 -23.32 32.43 26.03
C VAL A 594 -23.98 32.68 27.39
N ARG A 595 -23.86 33.90 27.95
CA ARG A 595 -24.54 34.28 29.19
C ARG A 595 -26.06 34.23 29.06
N GLU A 596 -26.62 34.83 28.00
CA GLU A 596 -28.06 34.79 27.71
C GLU A 596 -28.58 33.34 27.61
N VAL A 597 -27.81 32.45 26.96
CA VAL A 597 -28.19 31.04 26.81
C VAL A 597 -28.14 30.30 28.14
N VAL A 598 -27.11 30.54 28.97
CA VAL A 598 -27.00 29.95 30.31
C VAL A 598 -28.16 30.36 31.21
N GLU A 599 -28.54 31.64 31.19
CA GLU A 599 -29.67 32.16 31.98
C GLU A 599 -31.00 31.51 31.58
N LEU A 600 -31.20 31.21 30.29
CA LEU A 600 -32.42 30.60 29.78
C LEU A 600 -32.43 29.06 29.86
N ARG A 601 -31.25 28.42 29.83
CA ARG A 601 -31.06 26.97 29.63
C ARG A 601 -29.92 26.43 30.51
N PRO A 602 -30.07 26.35 31.84
CA PRO A 602 -29.01 25.84 32.73
C PRO A 602 -28.57 24.40 32.39
N GLU A 603 -29.43 23.60 31.75
CA GLU A 603 -29.12 22.24 31.30
C GLU A 603 -28.01 22.15 30.23
N VAL A 604 -27.64 23.25 29.55
CA VAL A 604 -26.51 23.25 28.60
C VAL A 604 -25.14 23.35 29.29
N ALA A 605 -25.09 23.26 30.61
CA ALA A 605 -23.89 23.38 31.43
C ALA A 605 -22.68 22.58 30.92
N GLY A 606 -22.88 21.31 30.53
CA GLY A 606 -21.80 20.49 29.99
C GLY A 606 -21.22 21.03 28.68
N HIS A 607 -22.05 21.60 27.80
CA HIS A 607 -21.60 22.21 26.55
C HIS A 607 -20.90 23.56 26.77
N VAL A 608 -21.32 24.32 27.78
CA VAL A 608 -20.66 25.58 28.18
C VAL A 608 -19.30 25.29 28.82
N ALA A 609 -19.20 24.27 29.65
CA ALA A 609 -17.94 23.81 30.20
C ALA A 609 -16.96 23.40 29.09
N ALA A 610 -17.42 22.63 28.09
CA ALA A 610 -16.60 22.28 26.92
C ALA A 610 -16.20 23.51 26.08
N TYR A 611 -17.06 24.52 25.97
CA TYR A 611 -16.71 25.80 25.34
C TYR A 611 -15.59 26.51 26.12
N VAL A 612 -15.69 26.62 27.44
CA VAL A 612 -14.67 27.26 28.28
C VAL A 612 -13.36 26.49 28.23
N ASP A 613 -13.41 25.17 28.33
CA ASP A 613 -12.24 24.29 28.25
C ASP A 613 -11.44 24.54 26.96
N ARG A 614 -12.14 24.57 25.82
CA ARG A 614 -11.53 24.85 24.51
C ARG A 614 -10.99 26.27 24.40
N ARG A 615 -11.68 27.26 24.99
CA ARG A 615 -11.22 28.66 25.02
C ARG A 615 -9.96 28.87 25.84
N LEU A 616 -9.77 28.09 26.91
CA LEU A 616 -8.58 28.16 27.74
C LEU A 616 -7.31 27.76 26.97
N GLU A 617 -7.43 26.92 25.93
CA GLU A 617 -6.29 26.45 25.13
C GLU A 617 -5.80 27.47 24.08
N HIS A 618 -6.55 28.55 23.80
CA HIS A 618 -6.15 29.57 22.81
C HIS A 618 -5.09 30.58 23.32
N GLY A 619 -4.50 30.37 24.50
CA GLY A 619 -3.38 31.16 25.03
C GLY A 619 -3.78 32.52 25.64
N PRO A 620 -2.80 33.41 25.94
CA PRO A 620 -3.02 34.58 26.80
C PRO A 620 -3.78 35.74 26.13
N GLY A 621 -3.85 35.80 24.80
CA GLY A 621 -4.45 36.93 24.06
C GLY A 621 -5.91 37.24 24.43
N PRO A 622 -6.84 36.26 24.42
CA PRO A 622 -8.23 36.46 24.83
C PRO A 622 -8.49 36.29 26.35
N ARG A 623 -7.45 36.21 27.19
CA ARG A 623 -7.56 35.91 28.64
C ARG A 623 -8.54 36.83 29.37
N ALA A 624 -8.46 38.15 29.15
CA ALA A 624 -9.31 39.11 29.87
C ALA A 624 -10.81 38.93 29.57
N ILE A 625 -11.15 38.63 28.31
CA ILE A 625 -12.54 38.41 27.88
C ILE A 625 -13.07 37.11 28.48
N LEU A 626 -12.27 36.04 28.41
CA LEU A 626 -12.65 34.74 28.99
C LEU A 626 -12.78 34.82 30.51
N PHE A 627 -11.82 35.44 31.19
CA PHE A 627 -11.81 35.61 32.63
C PHE A 627 -13.04 36.39 33.13
N SER A 628 -13.45 37.46 32.42
CA SER A 628 -14.66 38.22 32.75
C SER A 628 -15.94 37.39 32.59
N LEU A 629 -16.07 36.61 31.50
CA LEU A 629 -17.20 35.70 31.32
C LEU A 629 -17.25 34.66 32.45
N VAL A 630 -16.13 33.96 32.67
CA VAL A 630 -16.07 32.85 33.62
C VAL A 630 -16.25 33.32 35.05
N SER A 631 -15.66 34.45 35.44
CA SER A 631 -15.86 35.03 36.77
C SER A 631 -17.34 35.35 37.01
N GLY A 632 -18.03 35.94 36.03
CA GLY A 632 -19.47 36.19 36.15
C GLY A 632 -20.33 34.92 36.19
N LEU A 633 -19.88 33.81 35.57
CA LEU A 633 -20.54 32.51 35.70
C LEU A 633 -20.25 31.84 37.06
N ILE A 634 -19.10 32.11 37.66
CA ILE A 634 -18.75 31.65 39.03
C ILE A 634 -19.56 32.44 40.06
N ASP A 635 -19.70 33.75 39.87
CA ASP A 635 -20.32 34.63 40.86
C ASP A 635 -21.86 34.54 40.84
N ASP A 636 -22.47 34.55 39.64
CA ASP A 636 -23.94 34.65 39.47
C ASP A 636 -24.57 33.47 38.68
N GLY A 637 -23.77 32.48 38.29
CA GLY A 637 -24.25 31.39 37.42
C GLY A 637 -25.06 30.30 38.14
N PRO A 638 -25.91 29.56 37.40
CA PRO A 638 -26.67 28.45 37.95
C PRO A 638 -25.74 27.32 38.43
N GLU A 639 -26.19 26.57 39.44
CA GLU A 639 -25.45 25.49 40.10
C GLU A 639 -24.86 24.48 39.10
N GLN A 640 -25.65 24.08 38.09
CA GLN A 640 -25.24 23.10 37.09
C GLN A 640 -24.03 23.57 36.28
N VAL A 641 -23.97 24.86 35.94
CA VAL A 641 -22.87 25.46 35.18
C VAL A 641 -21.63 25.57 36.06
N ARG A 642 -21.77 26.01 37.31
CA ARG A 642 -20.65 26.07 38.26
C ARG A 642 -20.05 24.69 38.52
N ALA A 643 -20.90 23.67 38.71
CA ALA A 643 -20.46 22.28 38.85
C ALA A 643 -19.70 21.76 37.61
N ALA A 644 -20.21 22.04 36.41
CA ALA A 644 -19.54 21.64 35.17
C ALA A 644 -18.20 22.36 34.95
N LEU A 645 -18.12 23.66 35.29
CA LEU A 645 -16.88 24.43 35.24
C LEU A 645 -15.85 23.96 36.26
N ALA A 646 -16.29 23.51 37.44
CA ALA A 646 -15.41 22.98 38.46
C ALA A 646 -14.61 21.76 37.96
N VAL A 647 -15.25 20.88 37.18
CA VAL A 647 -14.58 19.74 36.54
C VAL A 647 -13.50 20.21 35.56
N VAL A 648 -13.77 21.26 34.76
CA VAL A 648 -12.80 21.84 33.82
C VAL A 648 -11.59 22.45 34.54
N PHE A 649 -11.79 23.13 35.66
CA PHE A 649 -10.70 23.76 36.41
C PHE A 649 -9.88 22.77 37.24
N ALA A 650 -10.43 21.58 37.53
CA ALA A 650 -9.70 20.51 38.22
C ALA A 650 -8.57 19.91 37.36
N GLU A 651 -8.72 19.96 36.04
CA GLU A 651 -7.69 19.51 35.09
C GLU A 651 -6.45 20.42 35.15
N PRO A 652 -5.22 19.86 35.13
CA PRO A 652 -4.00 20.65 35.17
C PRO A 652 -3.84 21.57 33.94
N GLY A 653 -4.48 21.19 32.82
CA GLY A 653 -4.39 21.90 31.56
C GLY A 653 -3.02 21.78 30.88
N THR A 654 -2.89 22.42 29.72
CA THR A 654 -1.62 22.54 29.00
C THR A 654 -0.79 23.72 29.57
N PRO A 655 0.47 23.91 29.16
CA PRO A 655 1.25 25.09 29.53
C PRO A 655 0.55 26.42 29.20
N ALA A 656 -0.34 26.45 28.21
CA ALA A 656 -1.11 27.63 27.84
C ALA A 656 -2.28 27.93 28.79
N SER A 657 -2.93 26.89 29.34
CA SER A 657 -4.15 27.03 30.14
C SER A 657 -3.94 26.89 31.66
N GLY A 658 -2.89 26.20 32.10
CA GLY A 658 -2.73 25.78 33.50
C GLY A 658 -2.63 26.92 34.53
N ALA A 659 -2.05 28.07 34.19
CA ALA A 659 -2.01 29.22 35.10
C ALA A 659 -3.40 29.87 35.29
N LEU A 660 -4.19 29.95 34.21
CA LEU A 660 -5.52 30.54 34.25
C LEU A 660 -6.53 29.59 34.90
N ARG A 661 -6.43 28.28 34.67
CA ARG A 661 -7.23 27.26 35.37
C ARG A 661 -7.06 27.34 36.89
N ARG A 662 -5.82 27.47 37.37
CA ARG A 662 -5.53 27.64 38.81
C ARG A 662 -6.15 28.91 39.40
N GLU A 663 -6.00 30.05 38.72
CA GLU A 663 -6.59 31.31 39.17
C GLU A 663 -8.14 31.23 39.24
N LEU A 664 -8.77 30.60 38.25
CA LEU A 664 -10.22 30.40 38.23
C LEU A 664 -10.69 29.39 39.29
N LEU A 665 -9.91 28.34 39.54
CA LEU A 665 -10.15 27.37 40.61
C LEU A 665 -10.08 28.05 41.99
N ASP A 666 -9.07 28.89 42.22
CA ASP A 666 -8.93 29.64 43.46
C ASP A 666 -10.09 30.60 43.68
N ARG A 667 -10.57 31.27 42.61
CA ARG A 667 -11.76 32.12 42.67
C ARG A 667 -13.00 31.29 43.01
N LEU A 668 -13.24 30.17 42.33
CA LEU A 668 -14.35 29.27 42.60
C LEU A 668 -14.34 28.83 44.08
N LEU A 669 -13.21 28.35 44.59
CA LEU A 669 -13.08 27.92 45.98
C LEU A 669 -13.24 29.05 47.01
N ALA A 670 -13.05 30.31 46.61
CA ALA A 670 -13.24 31.47 47.48
C ALA A 670 -14.72 31.88 47.60
N THR A 671 -15.51 31.69 46.55
CA THR A 671 -16.92 32.13 46.48
C THR A 671 -17.92 30.99 46.74
N GLU A 672 -17.55 29.74 46.46
CA GLU A 672 -18.48 28.61 46.42
C GLU A 672 -19.01 28.18 47.80
N ARG A 673 -20.31 27.90 47.85
CA ARG A 673 -21.05 27.48 49.04
C ARG A 673 -21.95 26.25 48.80
N ASP A 674 -22.25 25.94 47.54
CA ASP A 674 -23.15 24.86 47.18
C ASP A 674 -22.44 23.50 47.24
N PRO A 675 -22.94 22.55 48.04
CA PRO A 675 -22.29 21.27 48.20
C PRO A 675 -22.18 20.44 46.91
N SER A 676 -23.10 20.60 45.96
CA SER A 676 -23.06 19.86 44.69
C SER A 676 -21.89 20.27 43.79
N VAL A 677 -21.54 21.56 43.77
CA VAL A 677 -20.40 22.08 43.00
C VAL A 677 -19.09 21.55 43.61
N LEU A 678 -19.01 21.57 44.93
CA LEU A 678 -17.87 21.05 45.68
C LEU A 678 -17.73 19.51 45.55
N ASP A 679 -18.85 18.78 45.51
CA ASP A 679 -18.86 17.33 45.23
C ASP A 679 -18.35 17.01 43.82
N ALA A 680 -18.82 17.75 42.80
CA ALA A 680 -18.35 17.62 41.43
C ALA A 680 -16.84 17.89 41.32
N LEU A 681 -16.36 18.94 41.98
CA LEU A 681 -14.93 19.27 42.05
C LEU A 681 -14.13 18.16 42.74
N LEU A 682 -14.61 17.64 43.86
CA LEU A 682 -13.96 16.56 44.61
C LEU A 682 -13.78 15.31 43.74
N ARG A 683 -14.83 14.90 43.02
CA ARG A 683 -14.78 13.74 42.12
C ARG A 683 -13.76 13.95 40.99
N ALA A 684 -13.71 15.14 40.40
CA ALA A 684 -12.75 15.46 39.34
C ALA A 684 -11.29 15.43 39.85
N VAL A 685 -11.03 16.07 40.99
CA VAL A 685 -9.69 16.08 41.63
C VAL A 685 -9.25 14.67 42.04
N ALA A 686 -10.17 13.84 42.54
CA ALA A 686 -9.86 12.47 42.95
C ALA A 686 -9.43 11.56 41.79
N VAL A 687 -10.10 11.66 40.63
CA VAL A 687 -9.73 10.90 39.43
C VAL A 687 -8.33 11.30 38.93
N ARG A 688 -8.02 12.60 38.95
CA ARG A 688 -6.70 13.14 38.58
C ARG A 688 -5.58 12.64 39.48
N GLY A 689 -5.77 12.68 40.80
CA GLY A 689 -4.70 12.46 41.77
C GLY A 689 -4.09 11.05 41.79
N VAL A 690 -4.80 10.07 41.25
CA VAL A 690 -4.38 8.65 41.20
C VAL A 690 -3.31 8.39 40.15
N SER A 691 -3.27 9.19 39.08
CA SER A 691 -2.34 9.02 37.96
C SER A 691 -1.20 10.04 37.97
N ALA A 692 -0.99 10.71 39.10
CA ALA A 692 -0.12 11.88 39.20
C ALA A 692 1.20 11.58 39.93
N ASP A 693 2.27 12.30 39.57
CA ASP A 693 3.57 12.22 40.25
C ASP A 693 3.50 12.73 41.70
N THR A 694 4.55 12.49 42.49
CA THR A 694 4.59 12.80 43.94
C THR A 694 4.22 14.25 44.29
N GLU A 695 4.66 15.24 43.52
CA GLU A 695 4.28 16.65 43.73
C GLU A 695 2.78 16.89 43.47
N ALA A 696 2.24 16.29 42.42
CA ALA A 696 0.84 16.42 42.06
C ALA A 696 -0.09 15.65 43.03
N ILE A 697 0.39 14.59 43.68
CA ILE A 697 -0.30 13.92 44.78
C ILE A 697 -0.44 14.86 46.00
N ALA A 698 0.60 15.65 46.31
CA ALA A 698 0.54 16.64 47.38
C ALA A 698 -0.46 17.76 47.07
N ASP A 699 -0.47 18.26 45.83
CA ASP A 699 -1.46 19.25 45.38
C ASP A 699 -2.90 18.70 45.44
N THR A 700 -3.09 17.44 45.04
CA THR A 700 -4.37 16.75 45.13
C THR A 700 -4.84 16.67 46.58
N ARG A 701 -3.95 16.28 47.50
CA ARG A 701 -4.26 16.23 48.93
C ARG A 701 -4.71 17.60 49.45
N LEU A 702 -3.99 18.67 49.10
CA LEU A 702 -4.32 20.04 49.52
C LEU A 702 -5.70 20.47 48.99
N LEU A 703 -6.01 20.16 47.73
CA LEU A 703 -7.31 20.45 47.13
C LEU A 703 -8.44 19.65 47.79
N VAL A 704 -8.28 18.34 47.98
CA VAL A 704 -9.27 17.48 48.67
C VAL A 704 -9.51 17.99 50.09
N HIS A 705 -8.46 18.35 50.81
CA HIS A 705 -8.56 18.93 52.16
C HIS A 705 -9.32 20.26 52.14
N ARG A 706 -8.98 21.18 51.22
CA ARG A 706 -9.65 22.48 51.08
C ARG A 706 -11.13 22.31 50.73
N ILE A 707 -11.48 21.38 49.85
CA ILE A 707 -12.87 21.06 49.50
C ILE A 707 -13.62 20.46 50.70
N GLY A 708 -13.00 19.54 51.44
CA GLY A 708 -13.57 18.97 52.66
C GLY A 708 -13.88 20.02 53.72
N MET A 709 -12.97 20.98 53.93
CA MET A 709 -13.17 22.12 54.85
C MET A 709 -14.34 23.03 54.44
N LEU A 710 -14.64 23.14 53.14
CA LEU A 710 -15.80 23.88 52.65
C LEU A 710 -17.10 23.09 52.84
N LEU A 711 -17.09 21.79 52.55
CA LEU A 711 -18.26 20.91 52.66
C LEU A 711 -18.72 20.71 54.11
N VAL A 712 -17.80 20.53 55.05
CA VAL A 712 -18.09 20.25 56.48
C VAL A 712 -18.71 21.43 57.23
N ARG A 713 -18.75 22.63 56.62
CA ARG A 713 -19.46 23.80 57.17
C ARG A 713 -20.96 23.57 57.36
N THR A 714 -21.52 22.55 56.70
CA THR A 714 -22.92 22.15 56.83
C THR A 714 -23.03 20.65 57.11
N PRO A 715 -24.05 20.19 57.85
CA PRO A 715 -24.24 18.75 58.11
C PRO A 715 -24.53 17.97 56.83
N GLU A 716 -25.23 18.59 55.87
CA GLU A 716 -25.50 18.01 54.56
C GLU A 716 -24.21 17.84 53.74
N GLY A 717 -23.34 18.85 53.73
CA GLY A 717 -22.04 18.78 53.05
C GLY A 717 -21.08 17.78 53.69
N ALA A 718 -21.06 17.65 55.03
CA ALA A 718 -20.30 16.61 55.72
C ALA A 718 -20.74 15.20 55.29
N THR A 719 -22.06 14.96 55.21
CA THR A 719 -22.61 13.68 54.76
C THR A 719 -22.26 13.39 53.30
N ARG A 720 -22.32 14.41 52.42
CA ARG A 720 -21.90 14.29 51.01
C ARG A 720 -20.41 13.98 50.88
N PHE A 721 -19.56 14.66 51.64
CA PHE A 721 -18.11 14.44 51.62
C PHE A 721 -17.74 13.00 52.00
N ASP A 722 -18.31 12.50 53.10
CA ASP A 722 -18.13 11.12 53.57
C ASP A 722 -18.59 10.09 52.53
N ARG A 723 -19.77 10.32 51.94
CA ARG A 723 -20.31 9.47 50.88
C ARG A 723 -19.42 9.48 49.65
N ALA A 724 -19.00 10.64 49.17
CA ALA A 724 -18.19 10.81 47.97
C ALA A 724 -16.82 10.15 48.12
N LEU A 725 -16.13 10.34 49.26
CA LEU A 725 -14.87 9.66 49.54
C LEU A 725 -15.02 8.14 49.53
N THR A 726 -16.10 7.62 50.10
CA THR A 726 -16.38 6.19 50.11
C THR A 726 -16.69 5.66 48.71
N GLU A 727 -17.48 6.37 47.91
CA GLU A 727 -17.78 6.01 46.52
C GLU A 727 -16.51 6.02 45.66
N LEU A 728 -15.70 7.06 45.76
CA LEU A 728 -14.43 7.18 45.03
C LEU A 728 -13.45 6.08 45.45
N ALA A 729 -13.35 5.75 46.74
CA ALA A 729 -12.49 4.67 47.23
C ALA A 729 -12.90 3.29 46.69
N ARG A 730 -14.18 3.08 46.36
CA ARG A 730 -14.67 1.83 45.75
C ARG A 730 -14.44 1.77 44.24
N HIS A 731 -14.62 2.88 43.54
CA HIS A 731 -14.71 2.89 42.07
C HIS A 731 -13.46 3.40 41.38
N VAL A 732 -12.61 4.17 42.06
CA VAL A 732 -11.36 4.70 41.49
C VAL A 732 -10.18 3.88 42.03
N PRO A 733 -9.52 3.05 41.18
CA PRO A 733 -8.37 2.25 41.59
C PRO A 733 -7.28 3.10 42.26
N GLY A 734 -6.64 2.62 43.33
CA GLY A 734 -5.55 3.35 44.00
C GLY A 734 -5.97 4.54 44.88
N PHE A 735 -7.17 5.10 44.70
CA PHE A 735 -7.64 6.24 45.50
C PHE A 735 -7.79 5.90 46.99
N ALA A 736 -8.28 4.70 47.32
CA ALA A 736 -8.38 4.25 48.71
C ALA A 736 -7.02 4.25 49.43
N GLY A 737 -5.96 3.79 48.76
CA GLY A 737 -4.59 3.80 49.29
C GLY A 737 -4.04 5.20 49.53
N LEU A 738 -4.30 6.14 48.60
CA LEU A 738 -3.91 7.54 48.74
C LEU A 738 -4.57 8.20 49.96
N VAL A 739 -5.88 8.07 50.08
CA VAL A 739 -6.63 8.68 51.20
C VAL A 739 -6.25 8.02 52.53
N ALA A 740 -6.09 6.69 52.58
CA ALA A 740 -5.61 6.01 53.78
C ALA A 740 -4.21 6.48 54.22
N GLY A 741 -3.31 6.72 53.25
CA GLY A 741 -2.00 7.34 53.50
C GLY A 741 -2.11 8.74 54.09
N TRP A 742 -3.05 9.57 53.62
CA TRP A 742 -3.27 10.92 54.17
C TRP A 742 -3.87 10.89 55.59
N LEU A 743 -4.83 10.01 55.83
CA LEU A 743 -5.51 9.84 57.12
C LEU A 743 -4.61 9.27 58.22
N SER A 744 -3.63 8.45 57.84
CA SER A 744 -2.63 7.87 58.77
C SER A 744 -1.45 8.81 59.00
N GLY A 745 -1.02 9.54 57.97
CA GLY A 745 0.11 10.47 58.05
C GLY A 745 -0.15 11.71 58.92
N THR A 746 -1.38 12.25 58.89
CA THR A 746 -1.76 13.46 59.68
C THR A 746 -3.18 13.33 60.27
N PRO A 747 -3.41 12.45 61.27
CA PRO A 747 -4.75 12.15 61.76
C PRO A 747 -5.53 13.36 62.30
N GLN A 748 -4.83 14.32 62.90
CA GLN A 748 -5.42 15.50 63.55
C GLN A 748 -6.07 16.45 62.54
N GLU A 749 -5.54 16.53 61.31
CA GLU A 749 -6.07 17.40 60.25
C GLU A 749 -7.40 16.88 59.69
N TRP A 750 -7.59 15.56 59.65
CA TRP A 750 -8.75 14.94 59.00
C TRP A 750 -9.85 14.50 59.97
N ALA A 751 -9.56 14.39 61.28
CA ALA A 751 -10.50 13.90 62.28
C ALA A 751 -11.79 14.73 62.40
N ALA A 752 -11.71 16.03 62.10
CA ALA A 752 -12.86 16.92 62.11
C ALA A 752 -13.72 16.85 60.82
N MET A 753 -13.20 16.24 59.74
CA MET A 753 -13.84 16.25 58.42
C MET A 753 -14.37 14.89 57.98
N VAL A 754 -13.71 13.79 58.37
CA VAL A 754 -14.05 12.44 57.92
C VAL A 754 -14.67 11.65 59.06
N GLY A 755 -15.88 11.14 58.84
CA GLY A 755 -16.60 10.34 59.81
C GLY A 755 -15.86 9.04 60.19
N PRO A 756 -15.97 8.56 61.44
CA PRO A 756 -15.31 7.32 61.88
C PRO A 756 -15.67 6.09 61.03
N SER A 757 -16.91 6.02 60.54
CA SER A 757 -17.40 4.94 59.69
C SER A 757 -16.78 4.98 58.28
N THR A 758 -16.66 6.18 57.68
CA THR A 758 -16.01 6.40 56.39
C THR A 758 -14.53 6.04 56.46
N ARG A 759 -13.84 6.47 57.51
CA ARG A 759 -12.43 6.15 57.76
C ARG A 759 -12.18 4.65 57.76
N ARG A 760 -12.95 3.89 58.55
CA ARG A 760 -12.86 2.41 58.61
C ARG A 760 -13.11 1.78 57.24
N MET A 761 -14.09 2.27 56.49
CA MET A 761 -14.40 1.74 55.15
C MET A 761 -13.23 1.97 54.18
N ILE A 762 -12.60 3.14 54.19
CA ILE A 762 -11.45 3.46 53.33
C ILE A 762 -10.22 2.63 53.72
N GLU A 763 -9.92 2.50 55.01
CA GLU A 763 -8.83 1.66 55.52
C GLU A 763 -9.00 0.18 55.11
N ASN A 764 -10.24 -0.34 55.18
CA ASN A 764 -10.58 -1.69 54.72
C ASN A 764 -10.38 -1.86 53.20
N LEU A 765 -10.84 -0.89 52.39
CA LEU A 765 -10.69 -0.94 50.92
C LEU A 765 -9.23 -0.76 50.47
N ALA A 766 -8.42 -0.02 51.24
CA ALA A 766 -7.00 0.18 50.99
C ALA A 766 -6.13 -1.03 51.40
N GLY A 767 -6.71 -2.06 52.03
CA GLY A 767 -5.97 -3.22 52.53
C GLY A 767 -5.04 -2.91 53.71
N VAL A 768 -5.24 -1.76 54.37
CA VAL A 768 -4.47 -1.38 55.56
C VAL A 768 -4.92 -2.31 56.69
N SER A 769 -4.12 -3.34 56.97
CA SER A 769 -4.42 -4.35 57.97
C SER A 769 -4.38 -3.74 59.38
N GLY A 770 -5.53 -3.29 59.85
CA GLY A 770 -5.76 -2.83 61.22
C GLY A 770 -7.17 -3.18 61.68
N VAL A 771 -7.28 -4.35 62.33
CA VAL A 771 -8.46 -4.90 63.03
C VAL A 771 -9.50 -5.59 62.13
N ARG A 772 -9.29 -6.90 61.90
CA ARG A 772 -10.39 -7.86 61.68
C ARG A 772 -11.32 -7.80 62.88
N VAL A 773 -12.59 -7.48 62.66
CA VAL A 773 -13.66 -7.78 63.63
C VAL A 773 -14.10 -9.23 63.38
N PRO A 774 -14.05 -10.12 64.38
CA PRO A 774 -14.58 -11.48 64.23
C PRO A 774 -16.12 -11.46 64.28
N ALA A 775 -16.72 -12.20 63.33
CA ALA A 775 -18.11 -12.67 63.21
C ALA A 775 -19.24 -11.66 63.46
#